data_AF-A0A093YRP8-F1
#
_entry.id   AF-A0A093YRP8-F1
#
_cell.length_a   1.000
_cell.length_b   1.000
_cell.length_c   1.000
_cell.angle_alpha   90.00
_cell.angle_beta   90.00
_cell.angle_gamma   90.00
#
_symmetry.space_group_name_H-M   'P 1'
#
loop_
_entity.id
_entity.type
_entity.pdbx_description
1 polymer ?
#
loop_
_entity_poly.entity_id
_entity_poly.type
_entity_poly.pdbx_seq_one_letter_code
_entity_poly.pdbx_strand_id
1 'polypeptide(L)'
;MNLGYIAKRHVVISSSLKGNVGFSSVEAAARTASNSPTVLQGCTAPAFHLVAYHLRTEATLEQSKHRNSVWRSLVIMRNSKTSAGVSLIVTLFAQGVCASPNLCSQTITRDVVVIGGGASGAHAAVWLRDAGKSVVLVEKADQLGGHTNYYDDPVSGKVINVGVQAWMEYENAYDFPARMNVSTSGSMQFTANVNQFIDMKTGRPVADYVMPNDTALYQALQTFADIEETYSDMLLPGYENFPLPHSIPEDLLMPFVDFVKKHGIEASVPQTWDATTQGLGNTMNEPTIWVMQASTTPMIKALLGQAAAALPASGRLYDLYEAVANFLGKDVLYSSTVASATRQNGGNIFLTVKNATGKTSCIKAKRLLFACQPTPENLAPFSVDATENAVFDNMAFTTVYAGIIRHPSLQVLSNYLGRSAAPGTLNYTVFPDTPQVGSIAYIGGTEDLFQFTAVGTDEDTTESMQALIAKSIDAMIKSGVLPVSNGTLEFVKFDNHGKMHTRFSADSLRTGIVQKQVALQGHLSTYFTGAAFSAPFSTVLLVRVSEVYEKPGGNQGPITQENNGIVEMNRGGVYGLGFGAGNTKVDPAVLCELPEGCNVTSTKNHGESFFAQTGRIDVLLRDGKPQSFFIKVLSKELGLNMTKSEFQSLSAMYNILPEFVPRPIACGTYTTVPDTHFFLCEFREMTAVMPDPHKFAALLSTLHQKSVSPTGKFGFHITTYAGNLPQFVGWEDSWEVFFSKTMRHALDLEIESKGASEELDVLSSNLFEKVIPRLLRPLESDGRTVKPSLVHGDLWYANAGIDVNTDQPLVFDACCFYAHNEYEFGQWRPACNRFGDEYVAAYNTFTQISPPEVDFEGRLDLYRLKFDTHVSALFVDNETLRTQVIEVMRDLVQRYG
;
A
#
# COMPACT_ATOMS: atom_id res chain seq x y z
N MET A 1 -6.29 43.82 -25.41
CA MET A 1 -4.94 43.92 -24.82
C MET A 1 -4.71 42.60 -24.11
N ASN A 2 -4.22 41.56 -24.80
CA ASN A 2 -2.84 41.34 -25.26
C ASN A 2 -1.90 40.99 -24.08
N LEU A 3 -1.14 39.90 -24.12
CA LEU A 3 -1.10 38.77 -25.07
C LEU A 3 -0.53 37.53 -24.34
N GLY A 4 -0.82 36.32 -24.82
CA GLY A 4 -0.53 35.07 -24.09
C GLY A 4 0.91 34.57 -24.18
N TYR A 5 1.15 33.42 -23.56
CA TYR A 5 2.42 32.67 -23.64
C TYR A 5 2.21 31.30 -24.28
N ILE A 6 3.01 31.02 -25.31
CA ILE A 6 3.01 29.75 -26.05
C ILE A 6 4.20 28.91 -25.57
N ALA A 7 3.96 27.65 -25.22
CA ALA A 7 5.02 26.71 -24.92
C ALA A 7 5.86 26.39 -26.17
N LYS A 8 7.20 26.40 -26.04
CA LYS A 8 8.09 25.79 -27.05
C LYS A 8 9.38 25.23 -26.44
N ARG A 9 9.61 23.94 -26.68
CA ARG A 9 10.88 23.24 -26.47
C ARG A 9 12.02 23.96 -27.22
N HIS A 10 13.24 23.92 -26.70
CA HIS A 10 14.47 24.10 -27.50
C HIS A 10 15.58 23.15 -27.03
N VAL A 11 16.34 22.63 -28.00
CA VAL A 11 17.54 21.79 -27.81
C VAL A 11 18.72 22.51 -28.47
N VAL A 12 19.93 22.23 -27.98
CA VAL A 12 21.17 23.00 -28.22
C VAL A 12 21.68 22.96 -29.67
N ILE A 13 22.04 24.12 -30.22
CA ILE A 13 23.12 24.31 -31.22
C ILE A 13 23.91 25.58 -30.85
N SER A 14 25.22 25.62 -31.17
CA SER A 14 26.15 26.70 -30.82
C SER A 14 26.80 27.36 -32.05
N SER A 15 27.12 28.66 -31.96
CA SER A 15 28.07 29.32 -32.88
C SER A 15 28.67 30.63 -32.34
N SER A 16 30.00 30.65 -32.29
CA SER A 16 30.98 31.73 -32.02
C SER A 16 30.67 33.20 -32.38
N LEU A 17 31.35 34.16 -31.71
CA LEU A 17 32.45 34.95 -32.33
C LEU A 17 33.30 35.86 -31.38
N LYS A 18 34.62 35.62 -31.38
CA LYS A 18 35.79 36.53 -31.17
C LYS A 18 35.99 37.37 -29.88
N GLY A 19 37.13 37.08 -29.21
CA GLY A 19 37.95 38.00 -28.41
C GLY A 19 39.34 37.36 -28.14
N ASN A 20 40.45 38.09 -28.32
CA ASN A 20 41.84 37.61 -28.13
C ASN A 20 42.33 37.89 -26.68
N VAL A 21 43.50 37.46 -26.14
CA VAL A 21 44.88 37.27 -26.68
C VAL A 21 45.73 36.31 -25.82
N GLY A 22 46.57 35.45 -26.44
CA GLY A 22 47.83 34.89 -25.88
C GLY A 22 47.73 33.68 -24.93
N PHE A 23 48.74 32.80 -24.79
CA PHE A 23 50.06 32.70 -25.45
C PHE A 23 50.66 31.27 -25.25
N SER A 24 51.30 30.67 -26.29
CA SER A 24 52.32 29.57 -26.26
C SER A 24 52.05 28.22 -25.51
N SER A 25 52.57 27.04 -25.91
CA SER A 25 53.21 26.55 -27.16
C SER A 25 53.59 25.05 -27.05
N VAL A 26 53.52 24.29 -28.17
CA VAL A 26 54.34 23.07 -28.50
C VAL A 26 54.15 21.78 -27.65
N GLU A 27 54.38 20.53 -28.10
CA GLU A 27 54.18 19.77 -29.36
C GLU A 27 54.67 18.31 -29.16
N ALA A 28 54.00 17.29 -29.71
CA ALA A 28 54.51 15.93 -30.10
C ALA A 28 55.40 15.06 -29.13
N ALA A 29 55.77 13.79 -29.44
CA ALA A 29 54.99 12.62 -29.88
C ALA A 29 55.78 11.29 -29.67
N ALA A 30 55.05 10.16 -29.64
CA ALA A 30 55.43 8.80 -30.12
C ALA A 30 56.60 7.95 -29.51
N ARG A 31 56.18 6.84 -28.84
CA ARG A 31 56.52 5.41 -29.11
C ARG A 31 57.93 4.79 -28.83
N THR A 32 57.88 3.48 -28.50
CA THR A 32 58.92 2.40 -28.57
C THR A 32 60.16 2.51 -27.66
N ALA A 33 60.84 1.41 -27.25
CA ALA A 33 60.45 -0.01 -27.05
C ALA A 33 61.55 -0.77 -26.25
N SER A 34 61.17 -1.87 -25.58
CA SER A 34 61.95 -3.05 -25.17
C SER A 34 63.48 -3.00 -24.97
N ASN A 35 63.96 -3.43 -23.80
CA ASN A 35 64.81 -4.62 -23.68
C ASN A 35 65.07 -5.07 -22.21
N SER A 36 65.33 -6.38 -22.04
CA SER A 36 65.92 -7.03 -20.85
C SER A 36 67.18 -7.79 -21.30
N PRO A 37 68.06 -8.34 -20.42
CA PRO A 37 67.79 -9.66 -19.80
C PRO A 37 68.51 -9.99 -18.44
N THR A 38 68.08 -11.08 -17.77
CA THR A 38 68.84 -12.14 -16.98
C THR A 38 70.13 -11.79 -16.17
N VAL A 39 70.52 -12.38 -15.01
CA VAL A 39 70.37 -13.73 -14.36
C VAL A 39 70.94 -13.65 -12.90
N LEU A 40 70.96 -14.57 -11.90
CA LEU A 40 70.42 -15.91 -11.48
C LEU A 40 70.65 -16.04 -9.92
N GLN A 41 70.39 -17.21 -9.31
CA GLN A 41 70.72 -17.71 -7.93
C GLN A 41 69.92 -17.10 -6.74
N GLY A 42 69.49 -17.86 -5.72
CA GLY A 42 69.61 -19.32 -5.48
C GLY A 42 68.80 -19.87 -4.26
N CYS A 43 68.88 -21.19 -4.06
CA CYS A 43 68.28 -22.09 -3.04
C CYS A 43 68.47 -21.66 -1.54
N THR A 44 67.77 -22.16 -0.48
CA THR A 44 66.70 -23.19 -0.25
C THR A 44 66.13 -23.05 1.20
N ALA A 45 65.04 -23.76 1.55
CA ALA A 45 64.56 -23.98 2.94
C ALA A 45 65.47 -24.99 3.73
N PRO A 46 65.36 -25.23 5.07
CA PRO A 46 64.14 -25.57 5.83
C PRO A 46 64.05 -24.93 7.25
N ALA A 47 63.45 -25.61 8.24
CA ALA A 47 62.97 -25.05 9.53
C ALA A 47 63.51 -25.76 10.80
N PHE A 48 63.04 -25.26 11.97
CA PHE A 48 63.06 -25.82 13.34
C PHE A 48 64.21 -25.51 14.35
N HIS A 49 63.80 -24.79 15.41
CA HIS A 49 63.99 -25.06 16.87
C HIS A 49 65.23 -24.62 17.70
N LEU A 50 64.90 -23.80 18.73
CA LEU A 50 65.17 -23.94 20.20
C LEU A 50 66.37 -23.24 20.89
N VAL A 51 66.14 -22.95 22.19
CA VAL A 51 67.04 -22.51 23.29
C VAL A 51 67.44 -21.00 23.32
N ALA A 52 67.56 -20.27 24.46
CA ALA A 52 66.85 -20.20 25.77
C ALA A 52 67.39 -18.98 26.62
N TYR A 53 66.86 -18.82 27.85
CA TYR A 53 67.16 -17.84 28.96
C TYR A 53 66.32 -16.53 28.96
N HIS A 54 65.44 -16.26 29.95
CA HIS A 54 65.60 -15.91 31.39
C HIS A 54 66.08 -14.45 31.60
N LEU A 55 65.47 -13.60 32.46
CA LEU A 55 64.94 -13.83 33.84
C LEU A 55 63.56 -13.18 34.17
N ARG A 56 63.14 -13.35 35.45
CA ARG A 56 61.89 -12.98 36.18
C ARG A 56 61.66 -11.45 36.35
N THR A 57 60.54 -10.89 36.86
CA THR A 57 59.53 -11.28 37.89
C THR A 57 58.09 -10.83 37.52
N GLU A 58 57.03 -11.65 37.69
CA GLU A 58 56.14 -11.80 38.89
C GLU A 58 55.43 -10.48 39.29
N ALA A 59 54.10 -10.38 39.53
CA ALA A 59 53.02 -11.36 39.83
C ALA A 59 51.62 -10.77 39.41
N THR A 60 50.73 -11.42 38.63
CA THR A 60 49.73 -12.51 38.91
C THR A 60 48.51 -12.09 39.77
N LEU A 61 47.23 -12.47 39.58
CA LEU A 61 46.39 -13.34 38.68
C LEU A 61 44.89 -13.01 39.00
N GLU A 62 43.81 -13.37 38.29
CA GLU A 62 43.48 -13.65 36.87
C GLU A 62 41.94 -13.76 36.69
N GLN A 63 41.45 -14.00 35.46
CA GLN A 63 40.04 -14.25 35.10
C GLN A 63 39.84 -15.52 34.24
N SER A 64 38.66 -16.16 34.41
CA SER A 64 37.84 -16.82 33.35
C SER A 64 38.17 -18.24 32.83
N LYS A 65 37.18 -18.78 32.07
CA LYS A 65 37.15 -19.99 31.20
C LYS A 65 36.90 -21.36 31.89
N HIS A 66 36.14 -22.31 31.32
CA HIS A 66 35.10 -22.24 30.26
C HIS A 66 34.18 -23.50 30.23
N ARG A 67 33.00 -23.32 29.60
CA ARG A 67 32.02 -24.27 29.00
C ARG A 67 32.16 -25.82 29.13
N ASN A 68 31.03 -26.43 29.49
CA ASN A 68 30.32 -27.59 28.90
C ASN A 68 30.99 -29.00 28.84
N SER A 69 30.35 -30.00 29.48
CA SER A 69 29.60 -31.08 28.75
C SER A 69 28.85 -32.10 29.64
N VAL A 70 27.52 -32.13 29.51
CA VAL A 70 26.62 -33.31 29.32
C VAL A 70 26.92 -34.66 30.04
N TRP A 71 26.07 -34.95 31.05
CA TRP A 71 25.44 -36.24 31.41
C TRP A 71 26.23 -37.57 31.58
N ARG A 72 26.12 -38.17 32.79
CA ARG A 72 25.44 -39.47 32.98
C ARG A 72 25.09 -39.79 34.46
N SER A 73 23.93 -40.44 34.64
CA SER A 73 23.45 -41.36 35.71
C SER A 73 24.17 -41.44 37.07
N LEU A 74 23.47 -41.51 38.21
CA LEU A 74 22.51 -42.59 38.54
C LEU A 74 21.44 -42.19 39.59
N VAL A 75 20.32 -42.92 39.62
CA VAL A 75 19.24 -42.83 40.62
C VAL A 75 19.48 -43.79 41.79
N ILE A 76 19.05 -43.43 43.01
CA ILE A 76 18.47 -44.37 44.00
C ILE A 76 17.57 -43.61 45.00
N MET A 77 16.50 -44.27 45.46
CA MET A 77 15.51 -43.75 46.41
C MET A 77 15.70 -44.35 47.82
N ARG A 78 15.13 -43.71 48.86
CA ARG A 78 13.99 -44.21 49.71
C ARG A 78 14.07 -43.88 51.21
N ASN A 79 12.97 -43.29 51.70
CA ASN A 79 12.19 -43.60 52.91
C ASN A 79 12.85 -43.85 54.28
N SER A 80 12.60 -42.92 55.21
CA SER A 80 11.85 -43.13 56.48
C SER A 80 11.39 -41.74 56.99
N LYS A 81 10.23 -41.48 57.63
CA LYS A 81 9.50 -42.10 58.77
C LYS A 81 10.32 -42.03 60.07
N THR A 82 9.84 -41.50 61.21
CA THR A 82 8.45 -41.23 61.67
C THR A 82 8.38 -40.11 62.76
N SER A 83 7.18 -39.82 63.28
CA SER A 83 6.85 -38.92 64.42
C SER A 83 7.49 -39.33 65.79
N ALA A 84 7.53 -38.56 66.88
CA ALA A 84 6.88 -37.29 67.33
C ALA A 84 7.79 -36.59 68.41
N GLY A 85 7.48 -35.48 69.11
CA GLY A 85 6.35 -34.52 69.11
C GLY A 85 6.14 -33.80 70.47
N VAL A 86 5.21 -32.82 70.54
CA VAL A 86 4.63 -32.13 71.74
C VAL A 86 5.46 -31.04 72.47
N SER A 87 4.89 -29.81 72.52
CA SER A 87 5.20 -28.65 73.38
C SER A 87 6.60 -27.98 73.26
N LEU A 88 6.80 -26.68 73.55
CA LEU A 88 5.93 -25.67 74.21
C LEU A 88 5.99 -24.28 73.52
N ILE A 89 4.95 -23.48 73.77
CA ILE A 89 4.69 -22.07 73.39
C ILE A 89 5.93 -21.15 73.21
N VAL A 90 5.98 -20.45 72.06
CA VAL A 90 6.49 -19.06 71.96
C VAL A 90 5.52 -18.26 71.08
N THR A 91 5.16 -17.05 71.54
CA THR A 91 4.20 -16.16 70.86
C THR A 91 4.86 -15.39 69.70
N LEU A 92 4.24 -15.39 68.52
CA LEU A 92 4.53 -14.43 67.45
C LEU A 92 3.24 -14.01 66.74
N PHE A 93 3.22 -12.77 66.23
CA PHE A 93 1.99 -12.06 65.87
C PHE A 93 1.24 -12.69 64.69
N ALA A 94 0.10 -13.30 64.97
CA ALA A 94 -0.94 -13.56 63.98
C ALA A 94 -1.74 -12.28 63.67
N GLN A 95 -1.07 -11.22 63.19
CA GLN A 95 -1.78 -10.23 62.37
C GLN A 95 -2.00 -10.84 61.00
N GLY A 96 -3.09 -11.58 60.88
CA GLY A 96 -3.61 -12.03 59.60
C GLY A 96 -4.03 -10.84 58.77
N VAL A 97 -3.10 -10.26 58.00
CA VAL A 97 -3.45 -9.61 56.74
C VAL A 97 -3.94 -10.73 55.83
N CYS A 98 -5.20 -11.11 56.03
CA CYS A 98 -5.99 -11.70 54.97
C CYS A 98 -5.98 -10.65 53.87
N ALA A 99 -5.13 -10.84 52.86
CA ALA A 99 -5.22 -10.05 51.64
C ALA A 99 -6.64 -10.23 51.13
N SER A 100 -7.45 -9.17 51.24
CA SER A 100 -8.84 -9.20 50.82
C SER A 100 -8.88 -9.77 49.40
N PRO A 101 -9.79 -10.72 49.09
CA PRO A 101 -9.98 -11.10 47.69
C PRO A 101 -10.24 -9.79 46.95
N ASN A 102 -9.47 -9.53 45.89
CA ASN A 102 -9.49 -8.26 45.18
C ASN A 102 -10.86 -8.08 44.51
N LEU A 103 -11.80 -7.57 45.31
CA LEU A 103 -13.21 -7.42 44.98
C LEU A 103 -13.33 -6.34 43.92
N CYS A 104 -13.28 -6.81 42.67
CA CYS A 104 -13.53 -6.01 41.48
C CYS A 104 -14.74 -5.11 41.71
N SER A 105 -14.48 -3.80 41.72
CA SER A 105 -15.46 -2.77 42.06
C SER A 105 -16.68 -2.74 41.12
N GLN A 106 -16.55 -3.40 39.97
CA GLN A 106 -17.59 -3.74 39.02
C GLN A 106 -17.21 -5.03 38.27
N THR A 107 -18.21 -5.75 37.75
CA THR A 107 -18.01 -6.83 36.77
C THR A 107 -18.66 -6.42 35.45
N ILE A 108 -17.87 -6.41 34.39
CA ILE A 108 -18.27 -6.12 33.01
C ILE A 108 -18.37 -7.45 32.26
N THR A 109 -19.49 -7.73 31.62
CA THR A 109 -19.66 -8.91 30.76
C THR A 109 -19.88 -8.46 29.32
N ARG A 110 -19.13 -9.03 28.38
CA ARG A 110 -19.17 -8.71 26.94
C ARG A 110 -18.97 -9.97 26.09
N ASP A 111 -19.16 -9.87 24.79
CA ASP A 111 -18.78 -10.92 23.84
C ASP A 111 -17.26 -10.90 23.60
N VAL A 112 -16.70 -9.71 23.38
CA VAL A 112 -15.27 -9.52 23.11
C VAL A 112 -14.66 -8.48 24.06
N VAL A 113 -13.43 -8.72 24.49
CA VAL A 113 -12.56 -7.69 25.08
C VAL A 113 -11.39 -7.39 24.14
N VAL A 114 -11.19 -6.11 23.84
CA VAL A 114 -10.11 -5.61 22.98
C VAL A 114 -9.02 -4.97 23.84
N ILE A 115 -7.76 -5.32 23.61
CA ILE A 115 -6.59 -4.81 24.33
C ILE A 115 -5.79 -3.89 23.39
N GLY A 116 -5.76 -2.59 23.71
CA GLY A 116 -5.18 -1.54 22.89
C GLY A 116 -6.21 -0.81 22.02
N GLY A 117 -6.08 0.52 21.94
CA GLY A 117 -6.98 1.47 21.27
C GLY A 117 -6.34 2.25 20.12
N GLY A 118 -5.20 1.80 19.60
CA GLY A 118 -4.67 2.26 18.31
C GLY A 118 -5.47 1.70 17.12
N ALA A 119 -5.07 2.05 15.89
CA ALA A 119 -5.74 1.76 14.62
C ALA A 119 -6.58 0.45 14.61
N SER A 120 -5.95 -0.71 14.71
CA SER A 120 -6.65 -2.01 14.65
C SER A 120 -7.63 -2.24 15.79
N GLY A 121 -7.29 -1.84 17.02
CA GLY A 121 -8.15 -2.03 18.19
C GLY A 121 -9.37 -1.10 18.19
N ALA A 122 -9.16 0.16 17.80
CA ALA A 122 -10.22 1.13 17.60
C ALA A 122 -11.18 0.68 16.49
N HIS A 123 -10.65 0.28 15.32
CA HIS A 123 -11.48 -0.21 14.21
C HIS A 123 -12.23 -1.49 14.59
N ALA A 124 -11.54 -2.49 15.15
CA ALA A 124 -12.19 -3.75 15.52
C ALA A 124 -13.30 -3.56 16.56
N ALA A 125 -13.17 -2.61 17.50
CA ALA A 125 -14.22 -2.32 18.46
C ALA A 125 -15.47 -1.65 17.83
N VAL A 126 -15.31 -0.85 16.76
CA VAL A 126 -16.44 -0.35 15.96
C VAL A 126 -17.05 -1.47 15.14
N TRP A 127 -16.24 -2.18 14.35
CA TRP A 127 -16.65 -3.30 13.50
C TRP A 127 -17.42 -4.37 14.28
N LEU A 128 -16.93 -4.76 15.47
CA LEU A 128 -17.60 -5.72 16.34
C LEU A 128 -18.98 -5.24 16.82
N ARG A 129 -19.15 -3.94 17.07
CA ARG A 129 -20.44 -3.36 17.47
C ARG A 129 -21.42 -3.30 16.32
N ASP A 130 -20.96 -2.96 15.12
CA ASP A 130 -21.79 -2.95 13.91
C ASP A 130 -22.21 -4.37 13.53
N ALA A 131 -21.31 -5.36 13.70
CA ALA A 131 -21.62 -6.79 13.68
C ALA A 131 -22.48 -7.27 14.87
N GLY A 132 -23.07 -6.38 15.67
CA GLY A 132 -24.02 -6.69 16.75
C GLY A 132 -23.41 -7.42 17.96
N LYS A 133 -22.10 -7.30 18.20
CA LYS A 133 -21.40 -7.91 19.35
C LYS A 133 -21.18 -6.87 20.44
N SER A 134 -21.35 -7.26 21.70
CA SER A 134 -21.01 -6.40 22.83
C SER A 134 -19.49 -6.41 23.06
N VAL A 135 -18.87 -5.23 23.12
CA VAL A 135 -17.42 -5.05 23.26
C VAL A 135 -17.06 -4.27 24.54
N VAL A 136 -15.85 -4.45 25.03
CA VAL A 136 -15.16 -3.52 25.92
C VAL A 136 -13.71 -3.38 25.47
N LEU A 137 -13.20 -2.14 25.39
CA LEU A 137 -11.82 -1.85 25.00
C LEU A 137 -11.03 -1.42 26.24
N VAL A 138 -9.80 -1.90 26.39
CA VAL A 138 -8.87 -1.53 27.46
C VAL A 138 -7.69 -0.78 26.85
N GLU A 139 -7.51 0.48 27.22
CA GLU A 139 -6.42 1.35 26.75
C GLU A 139 -5.60 1.87 27.94
N LYS A 140 -4.27 1.81 27.80
CA LYS A 140 -3.30 2.24 28.82
C LYS A 140 -3.18 3.77 28.91
N ALA A 141 -3.42 4.48 27.80
CA ALA A 141 -3.48 5.93 27.74
C ALA A 141 -4.87 6.47 28.15
N ASP A 142 -4.94 7.77 28.41
CA ASP A 142 -6.18 8.53 28.58
C ASP A 142 -6.93 8.83 27.25
N GLN A 143 -6.31 8.51 26.11
CA GLN A 143 -6.88 8.67 24.76
C GLN A 143 -6.74 7.41 23.89
N LEU A 144 -7.52 7.34 22.80
CA LEU A 144 -7.34 6.34 21.72
C LEU A 144 -6.24 6.79 20.74
N GLY A 145 -6.03 6.05 19.64
CA GLY A 145 -5.19 6.47 18.52
C GLY A 145 -3.75 5.92 18.50
N GLY A 146 -3.24 5.46 19.64
CA GLY A 146 -1.98 4.73 19.75
C GLY A 146 -0.75 5.57 19.37
N HIS A 147 -0.32 5.48 18.11
CA HIS A 147 0.80 6.27 17.57
C HIS A 147 0.33 7.58 16.89
N THR A 148 -0.96 7.89 16.91
CA THR A 148 -1.57 9.07 16.27
C THR A 148 -1.71 10.20 17.29
N ASN A 149 -0.60 10.88 17.61
CA ASN A 149 -0.60 12.00 18.52
C ASN A 149 -0.61 13.33 17.76
N TYR A 150 -0.86 14.44 18.46
CA TYR A 150 -0.84 15.78 17.88
C TYR A 150 -0.44 16.83 18.92
N TYR A 151 -0.14 18.04 18.44
CA TYR A 151 0.09 19.23 19.24
C TYR A 151 -0.60 20.42 18.55
N ASP A 152 -1.33 21.23 19.33
CA ASP A 152 -1.90 22.48 18.88
C ASP A 152 -0.93 23.61 19.27
N ASP A 153 -0.27 24.24 18.30
CA ASP A 153 0.63 25.36 18.59
C ASP A 153 -0.17 26.63 18.94
N PRO A 154 -0.09 27.16 20.18
CA PRO A 154 -0.83 28.34 20.58
C PRO A 154 -0.30 29.64 19.94
N VAL A 155 0.87 29.62 19.28
CA VAL A 155 1.46 30.81 18.63
C VAL A 155 0.96 30.95 17.18
N SER A 156 1.10 29.91 16.36
CA SER A 156 0.62 29.92 14.97
C SER A 156 -0.85 29.50 14.80
N GLY A 157 -1.44 28.84 15.81
CA GLY A 157 -2.75 28.18 15.70
C GLY A 157 -2.73 26.90 14.87
N LYS A 158 -1.55 26.39 14.49
CA LYS A 158 -1.39 25.21 13.65
C LYS A 158 -1.45 23.91 14.46
N VAL A 159 -2.22 22.95 13.97
CA VAL A 159 -2.17 21.56 14.45
C VAL A 159 -1.01 20.82 13.78
N ILE A 160 -0.24 20.08 14.58
CA ILE A 160 0.96 19.33 14.16
C ILE A 160 0.78 17.87 14.56
N ASN A 161 0.78 16.94 13.61
CA ASN A 161 0.70 15.50 13.90
C ASN A 161 2.08 14.97 14.38
N VAL A 162 2.09 14.16 15.43
CA VAL A 162 3.29 13.55 16.01
C VAL A 162 3.14 12.03 15.97
N GLY A 163 4.14 11.34 15.41
CA GLY A 163 4.00 9.96 14.96
C GLY A 163 3.41 9.90 13.55
N VAL A 164 2.22 9.32 13.37
CA VAL A 164 1.57 9.17 12.06
C VAL A 164 1.41 10.55 11.37
N GLN A 165 1.86 10.68 10.12
CA GLN A 165 1.84 11.95 9.36
C GLN A 165 0.72 12.05 8.32
N ALA A 166 0.31 10.93 7.72
CA ALA A 166 -0.84 10.81 6.81
C ALA A 166 -1.31 9.35 6.71
N TRP A 167 -2.47 9.13 6.09
CA TRP A 167 -3.02 7.82 5.76
C TRP A 167 -2.73 7.47 4.29
N MET A 168 -1.85 6.49 4.05
CA MET A 168 -1.52 6.04 2.69
C MET A 168 -2.70 5.28 2.07
N GLU A 169 -3.08 5.61 0.84
CA GLU A 169 -4.13 4.92 0.11
C GLU A 169 -3.79 3.44 -0.07
N TYR A 170 -4.73 2.58 0.35
CA TYR A 170 -4.58 1.13 0.32
C TYR A 170 -5.96 0.48 0.40
N GLU A 171 -6.34 -0.26 -0.64
CA GLU A 171 -7.65 -0.91 -0.79
C GLU A 171 -8.80 0.04 -0.37
N ASN A 172 -9.75 -0.43 0.44
CA ASN A 172 -10.88 0.39 0.93
C ASN A 172 -10.63 1.02 2.32
N ALA A 173 -9.38 1.24 2.74
CA ALA A 173 -9.06 1.70 4.10
C ALA A 173 -9.74 3.02 4.52
N TYR A 174 -10.15 3.85 3.55
CA TYR A 174 -10.87 5.11 3.78
C TYR A 174 -12.36 4.93 4.12
N ASP A 175 -12.94 3.73 3.93
CA ASP A 175 -14.31 3.43 4.36
C ASP A 175 -14.48 3.59 5.89
N PHE A 176 -13.44 3.30 6.69
CA PHE A 176 -13.53 3.45 8.15
C PHE A 176 -13.55 4.92 8.62
N PRO A 177 -12.65 5.82 8.16
CA PRO A 177 -12.83 7.26 8.33
C PRO A 177 -14.21 7.77 7.89
N ALA A 178 -14.70 7.37 6.71
CA ALA A 178 -16.02 7.76 6.22
C ALA A 178 -17.16 7.27 7.14
N ARG A 179 -17.12 6.00 7.56
CA ARG A 179 -18.02 5.39 8.56
C ARG A 179 -18.01 6.13 9.90
N MET A 180 -16.90 6.77 10.25
CA MET A 180 -16.75 7.59 11.46
C MET A 180 -17.05 9.09 11.23
N ASN A 181 -17.51 9.47 10.03
CA ASN A 181 -17.77 10.86 9.62
C ASN A 181 -16.52 11.76 9.73
N VAL A 182 -15.36 11.23 9.34
CA VAL A 182 -14.08 11.95 9.25
C VAL A 182 -13.59 11.86 7.81
N SER A 183 -13.30 13.03 7.21
CA SER A 183 -12.92 13.10 5.80
C SER A 183 -11.48 12.62 5.54
N THR A 184 -11.16 12.44 4.26
CA THR A 184 -9.83 12.08 3.74
C THR A 184 -9.34 13.07 2.68
N SER A 185 -9.98 14.24 2.57
CA SER A 185 -9.73 15.26 1.55
C SER A 185 -8.61 16.27 1.89
N GLY A 186 -7.98 16.14 3.07
CA GLY A 186 -6.78 16.89 3.44
C GLY A 186 -5.52 16.31 2.82
N SER A 187 -4.50 17.15 2.62
CA SER A 187 -3.23 16.79 1.98
C SER A 187 -2.02 17.34 2.75
N MET A 188 -0.90 16.60 2.76
CA MET A 188 0.33 17.02 3.44
C MET A 188 0.88 18.32 2.85
N GLN A 189 1.14 19.30 3.73
CA GLN A 189 1.67 20.61 3.34
C GLN A 189 3.18 20.67 3.59
N PHE A 190 3.97 20.52 2.53
CA PHE A 190 5.43 20.56 2.59
C PHE A 190 5.97 21.99 2.67
N THR A 191 7.04 22.17 3.44
CA THR A 191 7.78 23.44 3.52
C THR A 191 9.13 23.28 2.82
N ALA A 192 9.51 24.25 2.00
CA ALA A 192 10.79 24.26 1.28
C ALA A 192 11.97 24.56 2.23
N ASN A 193 12.35 23.56 3.02
CA ASN A 193 13.48 23.62 3.94
C ASN A 193 14.79 23.21 3.25
N VAL A 194 15.91 23.80 3.70
CA VAL A 194 17.26 23.42 3.27
C VAL A 194 17.72 22.19 4.03
N ASN A 195 17.91 21.07 3.31
CA ASN A 195 18.44 19.84 3.88
C ASN A 195 19.95 19.95 4.18
N GLN A 196 20.33 19.60 5.40
CA GLN A 196 21.71 19.50 5.87
C GLN A 196 21.95 18.07 6.37
N PHE A 197 22.93 17.37 5.80
CA PHE A 197 23.23 15.98 6.12
C PHE A 197 24.30 15.92 7.21
N ILE A 198 23.90 15.52 8.43
CA ILE A 198 24.71 15.67 9.65
C ILE A 198 25.01 14.30 10.27
N ASP A 199 26.27 14.07 10.63
CA ASP A 199 26.63 13.06 11.62
C ASP A 199 26.23 13.56 13.01
N MET A 200 25.07 13.12 13.49
CA MET A 200 24.50 13.52 14.78
C MET A 200 25.37 13.14 16.00
N LYS A 201 26.40 12.28 15.83
CA LYS A 201 27.33 11.86 16.89
C LYS A 201 28.54 12.80 16.99
N THR A 202 28.95 13.47 15.90
CA THR A 202 30.01 14.51 15.91
C THR A 202 29.50 15.94 15.68
N GLY A 203 28.24 16.10 15.27
CA GLY A 203 27.60 17.36 14.92
C GLY A 203 28.08 17.98 13.61
N ARG A 204 28.82 17.24 12.78
CA ARG A 204 29.46 17.76 11.55
C ARG A 204 28.64 17.41 10.31
N PRO A 205 28.71 18.23 9.24
CA PRO A 205 28.18 17.83 7.95
C PRO A 205 28.93 16.60 7.44
N VAL A 206 28.20 15.64 6.87
CA VAL A 206 28.81 14.52 6.13
C VAL A 206 29.32 15.08 4.81
N ALA A 207 30.65 15.17 4.69
CA ALA A 207 31.30 15.72 3.51
C ALA A 207 30.88 14.98 2.24
N ASP A 208 30.63 15.75 1.18
CA ASP A 208 30.34 15.29 -0.18
C ASP A 208 29.11 14.34 -0.31
N TYR A 209 28.23 14.26 0.70
CA TYR A 209 26.95 13.56 0.58
C TYR A 209 25.96 14.39 -0.24
N VAL A 210 25.48 13.81 -1.34
CA VAL A 210 24.49 14.42 -2.24
C VAL A 210 23.36 13.42 -2.47
N MET A 211 22.11 13.84 -2.26
CA MET A 211 20.95 12.99 -2.53
C MET A 211 20.94 12.49 -3.98
N PRO A 212 20.33 11.31 -4.25
CA PRO A 212 20.05 10.89 -5.61
C PRO A 212 19.28 11.97 -6.36
N ASN A 213 19.60 12.17 -7.65
CA ASN A 213 18.79 13.06 -8.50
C ASN A 213 17.42 12.43 -8.78
N ASP A 214 16.42 13.27 -9.00
CA ASP A 214 15.01 12.90 -9.17
C ASP A 214 14.81 11.72 -10.15
N THR A 215 15.50 11.73 -11.30
CA THR A 215 15.40 10.65 -12.30
C THR A 215 15.87 9.31 -11.73
N ALA A 216 17.01 9.27 -11.06
CA ALA A 216 17.53 8.05 -10.43
C ALA A 216 16.69 7.63 -9.22
N LEU A 217 16.21 8.59 -8.42
CA LEU A 217 15.34 8.37 -7.26
C LEU A 217 14.03 7.70 -7.68
N TYR A 218 13.28 8.31 -8.60
CA TYR A 218 11.99 7.78 -9.03
C TYR A 218 12.12 6.46 -9.83
N GLN A 219 13.21 6.26 -10.60
CA GLN A 219 13.48 4.97 -11.25
C GLN A 219 13.73 3.85 -10.23
N ALA A 220 14.50 4.12 -9.16
CA ALA A 220 14.76 3.15 -8.10
C ALA A 220 13.53 2.90 -7.22
N LEU A 221 12.73 3.94 -6.92
CA LEU A 221 11.45 3.79 -6.21
C LEU A 221 10.44 2.98 -7.03
N GLN A 222 10.34 3.21 -8.34
CA GLN A 222 9.46 2.41 -9.21
C GLN A 222 9.92 0.95 -9.24
N THR A 223 11.21 0.70 -9.48
CA THR A 223 11.78 -0.65 -9.45
C THR A 223 11.52 -1.36 -8.11
N PHE A 224 11.60 -0.63 -7.00
CA PHE A 224 11.32 -1.20 -5.68
C PHE A 224 9.82 -1.51 -5.49
N ALA A 225 8.92 -0.60 -5.90
CA ALA A 225 7.46 -0.85 -5.88
C ALA A 225 7.07 -2.05 -6.76
N ASP A 226 7.61 -2.13 -7.98
CA ASP A 226 7.35 -3.21 -8.93
C ASP A 226 7.76 -4.57 -8.36
N ILE A 227 8.84 -4.63 -7.56
CA ILE A 227 9.28 -5.85 -6.87
C ILE A 227 8.41 -6.14 -5.65
N GLU A 228 8.07 -5.15 -4.82
CA GLU A 228 7.19 -5.34 -3.67
C GLU A 228 5.79 -5.82 -4.07
N GLU A 229 5.24 -5.35 -5.20
CA GLU A 229 3.95 -5.81 -5.73
C GLU A 229 3.95 -7.34 -5.93
N THR A 230 5.06 -7.94 -6.36
CA THR A 230 5.20 -9.40 -6.52
C THR A 230 5.15 -10.19 -5.21
N TYR A 231 5.25 -9.50 -4.07
CA TYR A 231 5.15 -10.07 -2.73
C TYR A 231 3.93 -9.55 -1.93
N SER A 232 3.14 -8.61 -2.46
CA SER A 232 1.99 -8.03 -1.75
C SER A 232 1.03 -9.10 -1.22
N ASP A 233 0.62 -10.07 -2.05
CA ASP A 233 -0.27 -11.19 -1.69
C ASP A 233 0.15 -11.97 -0.43
N MET A 234 1.45 -12.01 -0.09
CA MET A 234 1.99 -12.75 1.05
C MET A 234 2.43 -11.87 2.22
N LEU A 235 2.43 -10.54 2.04
CA LEU A 235 2.92 -9.55 2.98
C LEU A 235 1.83 -8.57 3.46
N LEU A 236 0.74 -8.42 2.71
CA LEU A 236 -0.35 -7.48 2.93
C LEU A 236 -1.71 -8.16 2.69
N PRO A 237 -2.77 -7.77 3.41
CA PRO A 237 -2.74 -6.95 4.62
C PRO A 237 -2.17 -7.72 5.84
N GLY A 238 -1.91 -9.02 5.70
CA GLY A 238 -1.35 -9.88 6.75
C GLY A 238 -0.63 -11.11 6.20
N TYR A 239 -0.16 -11.98 7.10
CA TYR A 239 0.73 -13.11 6.76
C TYR A 239 0.00 -14.43 6.47
N GLU A 240 -1.31 -14.41 6.26
CA GLU A 240 -2.14 -15.61 6.07
C GLU A 240 -1.72 -16.45 4.85
N ASN A 241 -1.21 -15.80 3.81
CA ASN A 241 -0.69 -16.44 2.59
C ASN A 241 0.84 -16.70 2.66
N PHE A 242 1.51 -16.40 3.77
CA PHE A 242 2.98 -16.40 3.82
C PHE A 242 3.56 -17.81 3.58
N PRO A 243 4.48 -17.97 2.60
CA PRO A 243 4.88 -19.29 2.09
C PRO A 243 5.58 -20.17 3.12
N LEU A 244 5.37 -21.49 2.97
CA LEU A 244 6.04 -22.51 3.80
C LEU A 244 7.57 -22.35 3.77
N PRO A 245 8.31 -22.79 4.81
CA PRO A 245 9.70 -22.34 5.00
C PRO A 245 10.71 -22.72 3.91
N HIS A 246 10.39 -23.70 3.07
CA HIS A 246 11.19 -24.13 1.91
C HIS A 246 10.79 -23.42 0.60
N SER A 247 9.78 -22.56 0.65
CA SER A 247 9.19 -21.80 -0.46
C SER A 247 9.22 -20.29 -0.24
N ILE A 248 9.80 -19.81 0.87
CA ILE A 248 10.02 -18.38 1.09
C ILE A 248 11.07 -17.90 0.07
N PRO A 249 10.81 -16.86 -0.74
CA PRO A 249 11.81 -16.27 -1.63
C PRO A 249 13.06 -15.82 -0.87
N GLU A 250 14.25 -16.17 -1.39
CA GLU A 250 15.52 -15.78 -0.75
C GLU A 250 15.69 -14.25 -0.66
N ASP A 251 15.09 -13.51 -1.62
CA ASP A 251 15.01 -12.06 -1.63
C ASP A 251 14.34 -11.47 -0.38
N LEU A 252 13.36 -12.17 0.22
CA LEU A 252 12.74 -11.74 1.48
C LEU A 252 13.61 -12.05 2.71
N LEU A 253 14.54 -12.99 2.59
CA LEU A 253 15.37 -13.51 3.68
C LEU A 253 16.77 -12.87 3.74
N MET A 254 17.30 -12.38 2.61
CA MET A 254 18.61 -11.75 2.54
C MET A 254 18.63 -10.36 3.22
N PRO A 255 19.79 -9.93 3.74
CA PRO A 255 19.96 -8.57 4.25
C PRO A 255 19.59 -7.52 3.20
N PHE A 256 18.94 -6.44 3.62
CA PHE A 256 18.45 -5.42 2.68
C PHE A 256 19.57 -4.78 1.84
N VAL A 257 20.80 -4.66 2.36
CA VAL A 257 21.96 -4.19 1.57
C VAL A 257 22.29 -5.08 0.37
N ASP A 258 22.11 -6.39 0.49
CA ASP A 258 22.34 -7.34 -0.61
C ASP A 258 21.17 -7.31 -1.61
N PHE A 259 19.93 -7.17 -1.13
CA PHE A 259 18.74 -6.98 -1.97
C PHE A 259 18.81 -5.69 -2.80
N VAL A 260 19.14 -4.56 -2.15
CA VAL A 260 19.30 -3.25 -2.80
C VAL A 260 20.31 -3.33 -3.95
N LYS A 261 21.47 -3.94 -3.68
CA LYS A 261 22.56 -4.13 -4.64
C LYS A 261 22.23 -5.17 -5.73
N LYS A 262 21.41 -6.18 -5.42
CA LYS A 262 20.94 -7.18 -6.39
C LYS A 262 20.06 -6.54 -7.46
N HIS A 263 19.20 -5.61 -7.06
CA HIS A 263 18.19 -4.98 -7.92
C HIS A 263 18.57 -3.58 -8.43
N GLY A 264 19.68 -3.00 -7.97
CA GLY A 264 20.18 -1.69 -8.43
C GLY A 264 19.37 -0.50 -7.92
N ILE A 265 18.74 -0.65 -6.75
CA ILE A 265 17.83 0.35 -6.17
C ILE A 265 18.49 1.25 -5.11
N GLU A 266 19.82 1.39 -5.11
CA GLU A 266 20.56 2.23 -4.16
C GLU A 266 19.99 3.67 -4.06
N ALA A 267 19.44 4.20 -5.15
CA ALA A 267 18.86 5.53 -5.21
C ALA A 267 17.49 5.69 -4.53
N SER A 268 16.77 4.63 -4.16
CA SER A 268 15.51 4.75 -3.38
C SER A 268 15.77 4.84 -1.87
N VAL A 269 16.85 4.20 -1.40
CA VAL A 269 17.13 3.99 0.03
C VAL A 269 17.11 5.28 0.85
N PRO A 270 17.72 6.42 0.44
CA PRO A 270 17.70 7.65 1.24
C PRO A 270 16.30 8.20 1.51
N GLN A 271 15.39 8.10 0.52
CA GLN A 271 14.02 8.57 0.67
C GLN A 271 13.20 7.63 1.56
N THR A 272 13.36 6.31 1.41
CA THR A 272 12.68 5.33 2.29
C THR A 272 13.18 5.42 3.73
N TRP A 273 14.47 5.73 3.94
CA TRP A 273 15.06 5.95 5.26
C TRP A 273 14.47 7.18 5.96
N ASP A 274 14.51 8.35 5.29
CA ASP A 274 13.97 9.58 5.85
C ASP A 274 12.45 9.48 6.08
N ALA A 275 11.72 8.76 5.22
CA ALA A 275 10.29 8.54 5.37
C ALA A 275 9.94 7.59 6.54
N THR A 276 10.44 6.35 6.54
CA THR A 276 9.98 5.32 7.52
C THR A 276 11.02 4.28 7.94
N THR A 277 11.93 3.82 7.07
CA THR A 277 12.74 2.62 7.36
C THR A 277 13.77 2.82 8.46
N GLN A 278 14.13 4.08 8.79
CA GLN A 278 14.96 4.43 9.95
C GLN A 278 14.45 3.82 11.27
N GLY A 279 13.14 3.57 11.38
CA GLY A 279 12.50 2.98 12.56
C GLY A 279 12.95 1.56 12.90
N LEU A 280 13.51 0.81 11.95
CA LEU A 280 14.11 -0.51 12.19
C LEU A 280 15.47 -0.45 12.90
N GLY A 281 16.12 0.72 12.93
CA GLY A 281 17.48 0.88 13.42
C GLY A 281 18.50 0.40 12.39
N ASN A 282 18.98 -0.84 12.49
CA ASN A 282 20.01 -1.40 11.62
C ASN A 282 19.44 -1.91 10.27
N THR A 283 18.61 -1.08 9.64
CA THR A 283 17.77 -1.38 8.46
C THR A 283 18.49 -2.15 7.36
N MET A 284 19.74 -1.79 7.07
CA MET A 284 20.50 -2.36 5.95
C MET A 284 20.94 -3.82 6.18
N ASN A 285 20.98 -4.27 7.44
CA ASN A 285 21.34 -5.64 7.82
C ASN A 285 20.13 -6.49 8.25
N GLU A 286 18.93 -5.90 8.35
CA GLU A 286 17.69 -6.63 8.62
C GLU A 286 17.28 -7.46 7.37
N PRO A 287 16.61 -8.63 7.55
CA PRO A 287 15.99 -9.35 6.45
C PRO A 287 15.01 -8.46 5.68
N THR A 288 15.13 -8.43 4.36
CA THR A 288 14.43 -7.51 3.44
C THR A 288 12.93 -7.43 3.68
N ILE A 289 12.26 -8.54 4.00
CA ILE A 289 10.83 -8.57 4.36
C ILE A 289 10.44 -7.50 5.40
N TRP A 290 11.28 -7.25 6.40
CA TRP A 290 10.97 -6.27 7.46
C TRP A 290 11.17 -4.83 7.01
N VAL A 291 12.05 -4.61 6.03
CA VAL A 291 12.20 -3.29 5.38
C VAL A 291 11.00 -3.01 4.49
N MET A 292 10.53 -4.00 3.73
CA MET A 292 9.27 -3.92 2.97
C MET A 292 8.07 -3.68 3.91
N GLN A 293 7.98 -4.38 5.04
CA GLN A 293 6.96 -4.08 6.06
C GLN A 293 7.13 -2.67 6.67
N ALA A 294 8.34 -2.13 6.77
CA ALA A 294 8.58 -0.78 7.29
C ALA A 294 8.32 0.33 6.26
N SER A 295 8.29 0.05 4.95
CA SER A 295 8.02 1.02 3.88
C SER A 295 7.24 0.35 2.74
N THR A 296 6.06 -0.17 3.08
CA THR A 296 5.25 -1.02 2.18
C THR A 296 4.84 -0.32 0.89
N THR A 297 4.40 -1.09 -0.09
CA THR A 297 3.97 -0.64 -1.42
C THR A 297 3.02 0.58 -1.42
N PRO A 298 2.04 0.72 -0.51
CA PRO A 298 1.27 1.97 -0.34
C PRO A 298 2.12 3.23 -0.02
N MET A 299 3.14 3.10 0.82
CA MET A 299 4.11 4.16 1.11
C MET A 299 5.02 4.43 -0.10
N ILE A 300 5.52 3.41 -0.80
CA ILE A 300 6.33 3.62 -2.01
C ILE A 300 5.50 4.27 -3.14
N LYS A 301 4.26 3.84 -3.36
CA LYS A 301 3.31 4.46 -4.30
C LYS A 301 2.97 5.90 -3.92
N ALA A 302 2.83 6.21 -2.62
CA ALA A 302 2.67 7.59 -2.16
C ALA A 302 3.94 8.45 -2.38
N LEU A 303 5.14 7.90 -2.16
CA LEU A 303 6.43 8.55 -2.47
C LEU A 303 6.63 8.78 -3.97
N LEU A 304 6.07 7.90 -4.82
CA LEU A 304 6.02 8.06 -6.29
C LEU A 304 4.94 9.05 -6.76
N GLY A 305 4.06 9.53 -5.87
CA GLY A 305 2.90 10.35 -6.23
C GLY A 305 1.80 9.60 -7.00
N GLN A 306 1.78 8.27 -6.92
CA GLN A 306 0.87 7.37 -7.62
C GLN A 306 -0.37 6.98 -6.80
N ALA A 307 -0.34 7.22 -5.49
CA ALA A 307 -1.41 6.90 -4.54
C ALA A 307 -1.50 8.03 -3.50
N ALA A 308 -2.69 8.28 -2.95
CA ALA A 308 -2.91 9.40 -2.05
C ALA A 308 -2.25 9.23 -0.66
N ALA A 309 -1.83 10.35 -0.09
CA ALA A 309 -1.38 10.46 1.30
C ALA A 309 -2.35 11.40 2.06
N ALA A 310 -3.51 10.85 2.40
CA ALA A 310 -4.67 11.59 2.90
C ALA A 310 -4.55 12.05 4.36
N LEU A 311 -5.25 13.14 4.68
CA LEU A 311 -5.57 13.56 6.04
C LEU A 311 -7.06 13.95 6.12
N PRO A 312 -7.62 14.09 7.34
CA PRO A 312 -8.82 14.89 7.58
C PRO A 312 -8.67 16.31 7.04
N ALA A 313 -9.78 16.95 6.67
CA ALA A 313 -9.78 18.34 6.19
C ALA A 313 -9.30 19.36 7.25
N SER A 314 -9.28 18.97 8.53
CA SER A 314 -8.66 19.71 9.64
C SER A 314 -7.13 19.63 9.68
N GLY A 315 -6.53 18.68 8.94
CA GLY A 315 -5.15 18.24 9.09
C GLY A 315 -4.87 17.35 10.32
N ARG A 316 -5.82 17.19 11.26
CA ARG A 316 -5.62 16.48 12.53
C ARG A 316 -6.04 15.02 12.43
N LEU A 317 -5.09 14.10 12.25
CA LEU A 317 -5.35 12.65 12.12
C LEU A 317 -6.02 12.03 13.35
N TYR A 318 -5.92 12.68 14.50
CA TYR A 318 -6.58 12.26 15.74
C TYR A 318 -8.12 12.37 15.68
N ASP A 319 -8.71 13.15 14.78
CA ASP A 319 -10.16 13.31 14.63
C ASP A 319 -10.91 11.96 14.51
N LEU A 320 -10.31 11.00 13.80
CA LEU A 320 -10.81 9.63 13.68
C LEU A 320 -11.00 8.97 15.06
N TYR A 321 -10.02 9.11 15.94
CA TYR A 321 -10.01 8.45 17.23
C TYR A 321 -10.86 9.19 18.27
N GLU A 322 -11.05 10.50 18.12
CA GLU A 322 -12.06 11.25 18.87
C GLU A 322 -13.48 10.83 18.47
N ALA A 323 -13.75 10.65 17.17
CA ALA A 323 -15.03 10.12 16.68
C ALA A 323 -15.28 8.69 17.19
N VAL A 324 -14.27 7.81 17.19
CA VAL A 324 -14.39 6.44 17.74
C VAL A 324 -14.60 6.46 19.25
N ALA A 325 -13.90 7.33 19.99
CA ALA A 325 -14.10 7.52 21.43
C ALA A 325 -15.54 7.93 21.75
N ASN A 326 -16.12 8.83 20.96
CA ASN A 326 -17.52 9.26 21.08
C ASN A 326 -18.53 8.13 20.75
N PHE A 327 -18.26 7.31 19.73
CA PHE A 327 -19.12 6.17 19.36
C PHE A 327 -19.08 5.03 20.39
N LEU A 328 -17.90 4.70 20.91
CA LEU A 328 -17.71 3.64 21.91
C LEU A 328 -18.13 4.10 23.32
N GLY A 329 -17.88 5.36 23.67
CA GLY A 329 -18.24 5.97 24.94
C GLY A 329 -17.79 5.16 26.15
N LYS A 330 -18.73 4.79 27.02
CA LYS A 330 -18.48 4.07 28.28
C LYS A 330 -17.94 2.64 28.13
N ASP A 331 -17.87 2.10 26.91
CA ASP A 331 -17.28 0.78 26.64
C ASP A 331 -15.76 0.84 26.44
N VAL A 332 -15.14 2.03 26.53
CA VAL A 332 -13.68 2.19 26.64
C VAL A 332 -13.27 2.37 28.11
N LEU A 333 -12.29 1.58 28.54
CA LEU A 333 -11.60 1.73 29.83
C LEU A 333 -10.24 2.39 29.61
N TYR A 334 -10.24 3.72 29.68
CA TYR A 334 -9.03 4.54 29.61
C TYR A 334 -8.13 4.42 30.84
N SER A 335 -6.87 4.80 30.68
CA SER A 335 -5.82 4.84 31.70
C SER A 335 -5.73 3.52 32.48
N SER A 336 -5.88 2.39 31.79
CA SER A 336 -6.13 1.08 32.38
C SER A 336 -5.30 -0.03 31.75
N THR A 337 -4.78 -0.94 32.59
CA THR A 337 -4.00 -2.10 32.15
C THR A 337 -4.57 -3.39 32.72
N VAL A 338 -4.31 -4.51 32.04
CA VAL A 338 -4.65 -5.83 32.57
C VAL A 338 -3.63 -6.19 33.66
N ALA A 339 -4.11 -6.45 34.87
CA ALA A 339 -3.29 -6.89 36.00
C ALA A 339 -3.18 -8.42 36.08
N SER A 340 -4.18 -9.15 35.55
CA SER A 340 -4.13 -10.60 35.34
C SER A 340 -5.20 -11.05 34.36
N ALA A 341 -4.94 -12.16 33.67
CA ALA A 341 -5.90 -12.86 32.84
C ALA A 341 -6.07 -14.34 33.27
N THR A 342 -7.17 -14.94 32.86
CA THR A 342 -7.34 -16.38 32.71
C THR A 342 -8.00 -16.60 31.37
N ARG A 343 -7.35 -17.40 30.52
CA ARG A 343 -7.75 -17.66 29.13
C ARG A 343 -7.87 -19.17 28.93
N GLN A 344 -8.93 -19.61 28.26
CA GLN A 344 -9.21 -21.03 28.01
C GLN A 344 -9.92 -21.21 26.67
N ASN A 345 -9.68 -22.35 26.02
CA ASN A 345 -10.46 -22.76 24.85
C ASN A 345 -11.94 -22.96 25.23
N GLY A 346 -12.85 -22.64 24.30
CA GLY A 346 -14.31 -22.69 24.55
C GLY A 346 -14.92 -21.40 25.09
N GLY A 347 -14.20 -20.29 25.05
CA GLY A 347 -14.75 -18.95 25.26
C GLY A 347 -14.90 -18.51 26.72
N ASN A 348 -13.95 -18.88 27.58
CA ASN A 348 -13.92 -18.47 28.99
C ASN A 348 -12.74 -17.52 29.25
N ILE A 349 -12.91 -16.23 28.94
CA ILE A 349 -11.93 -15.18 29.25
C ILE A 349 -12.34 -14.42 30.51
N PHE A 350 -11.44 -14.34 31.48
CA PHE A 350 -11.59 -13.54 32.70
C PHE A 350 -10.37 -12.62 32.87
N LEU A 351 -10.58 -11.30 32.91
CA LEU A 351 -9.50 -10.33 33.15
C LEU A 351 -9.75 -9.55 34.45
N THR A 352 -8.69 -9.27 35.19
CA THR A 352 -8.65 -8.18 36.19
C THR A 352 -8.00 -6.97 35.54
N VAL A 353 -8.75 -5.90 35.32
CA VAL A 353 -8.24 -4.62 34.79
C VAL A 353 -8.07 -3.63 35.93
N LYS A 354 -6.97 -2.89 35.95
CA LYS A 354 -6.63 -1.89 36.96
C LYS A 354 -6.44 -0.54 36.28
N ASN A 355 -7.14 0.49 36.75
CA ASN A 355 -6.95 1.86 36.25
C ASN A 355 -5.79 2.59 36.96
N ALA A 356 -5.46 3.80 36.50
CA ALA A 356 -4.43 4.66 37.09
C ALA A 356 -4.65 4.97 38.59
N THR A 357 -5.90 5.04 39.07
CA THR A 357 -6.21 5.22 40.50
C THR A 357 -6.12 3.92 41.31
N GLY A 358 -5.68 2.81 40.70
CA GLY A 358 -5.55 1.50 41.34
C GLY A 358 -6.85 0.71 41.53
N LYS A 359 -8.00 1.26 41.09
CA LYS A 359 -9.32 0.63 41.18
C LYS A 359 -9.41 -0.53 40.18
N THR A 360 -9.84 -1.69 40.65
CA THR A 360 -9.98 -2.90 39.82
C THR A 360 -11.40 -3.09 39.28
N SER A 361 -11.47 -3.58 38.04
CA SER A 361 -12.70 -4.03 37.36
C SER A 361 -12.48 -5.45 36.83
N CYS A 362 -13.46 -6.32 36.98
CA CYS A 362 -13.41 -7.66 36.38
C CYS A 362 -14.10 -7.63 35.01
N ILE A 363 -13.46 -8.19 33.99
CA ILE A 363 -14.08 -8.41 32.67
C ILE A 363 -14.30 -9.90 32.48
N LYS A 364 -15.50 -10.26 32.01
CA LYS A 364 -15.86 -11.59 31.51
C LYS A 364 -16.16 -11.47 30.01
N ALA A 365 -15.46 -12.22 29.17
CA ALA A 365 -15.62 -12.18 27.72
C ALA A 365 -15.60 -13.58 27.10
N LYS A 366 -16.21 -13.72 25.91
CA LYS A 366 -16.19 -14.96 25.12
C LYS A 366 -14.93 -15.07 24.25
N ARG A 367 -14.35 -13.94 23.84
CA ARG A 367 -13.11 -13.86 23.07
C ARG A 367 -12.24 -12.69 23.55
N LEU A 368 -10.93 -12.81 23.40
CA LEU A 368 -9.99 -11.71 23.54
C LEU A 368 -9.42 -11.33 22.18
N LEU A 369 -9.36 -10.03 21.88
CA LEU A 369 -8.60 -9.49 20.77
C LEU A 369 -7.40 -8.69 21.29
N PHE A 370 -6.20 -9.13 20.96
CA PHE A 370 -4.95 -8.48 21.29
C PHE A 370 -4.55 -7.58 20.12
N ALA A 371 -4.66 -6.26 20.29
CA ALA A 371 -4.46 -5.24 19.25
C ALA A 371 -3.33 -4.25 19.57
N CYS A 372 -2.50 -4.56 20.58
CA CYS A 372 -1.24 -3.90 20.86
C CYS A 372 -0.06 -4.85 20.56
N GLN A 373 1.17 -4.32 20.61
CA GLN A 373 2.37 -5.09 20.32
C GLN A 373 2.59 -6.19 21.37
N PRO A 374 2.83 -7.46 20.99
CA PRO A 374 2.98 -8.60 21.90
C PRO A 374 4.38 -8.65 22.53
N THR A 375 4.74 -7.57 23.24
CA THR A 375 6.01 -7.44 23.94
C THR A 375 5.96 -8.17 25.30
N PRO A 376 7.10 -8.53 25.91
CA PRO A 376 7.12 -9.21 27.21
C PRO A 376 6.35 -8.46 28.31
N GLU A 377 6.39 -7.14 28.30
CA GLU A 377 5.71 -6.27 29.27
C GLU A 377 4.19 -6.26 29.07
N ASN A 378 3.73 -6.26 27.81
CA ASN A 378 2.31 -6.33 27.47
C ASN A 378 1.74 -7.74 27.64
N LEU A 379 2.54 -8.80 27.44
CA LEU A 379 2.13 -10.20 27.57
C LEU A 379 2.15 -10.73 29.01
N ALA A 380 2.97 -10.15 29.90
CA ALA A 380 3.15 -10.58 31.29
C ALA A 380 1.85 -10.93 32.06
N PRO A 381 0.75 -10.14 32.02
CA PRO A 381 -0.47 -10.47 32.77
C PRO A 381 -1.32 -11.57 32.11
N PHE A 382 -1.03 -11.99 30.88
CA PHE A 382 -1.90 -12.88 30.09
C PHE A 382 -1.64 -14.37 30.27
N SER A 383 -0.62 -14.75 31.04
CA SER A 383 -0.19 -16.15 31.24
C SER A 383 -0.02 -16.87 29.90
N VAL A 384 0.96 -16.41 29.13
CA VAL A 384 1.33 -16.99 27.83
C VAL A 384 1.86 -18.42 27.97
N ASP A 385 1.45 -19.30 27.06
CA ASP A 385 1.82 -20.72 27.09
C ASP A 385 3.03 -21.07 26.19
N ALA A 386 3.43 -22.34 26.17
CA ALA A 386 4.57 -22.80 25.39
C ALA A 386 4.38 -22.70 23.85
N THR A 387 3.14 -22.56 23.37
CA THR A 387 2.83 -22.35 21.94
C THR A 387 2.99 -20.88 21.58
N GLU A 388 2.55 -19.99 22.46
CA GLU A 388 2.69 -18.54 22.32
C GLU A 388 4.16 -18.10 22.46
N ASN A 389 4.87 -18.59 23.49
CA ASN A 389 6.28 -18.27 23.72
C ASN A 389 7.18 -18.76 22.56
N ALA A 390 6.85 -19.89 21.95
CA ALA A 390 7.53 -20.39 20.74
C ALA A 390 7.41 -19.46 19.51
N VAL A 391 6.59 -18.41 19.60
CA VAL A 391 6.55 -17.27 18.68
C VAL A 391 7.17 -16.03 19.34
N PHE A 392 6.62 -15.57 20.47
CA PHE A 392 6.92 -14.26 21.04
C PHE A 392 8.34 -14.12 21.58
N ASP A 393 8.98 -15.18 22.09
CA ASP A 393 10.38 -15.16 22.56
C ASP A 393 11.40 -14.90 21.43
N ASN A 394 10.95 -14.93 20.16
CA ASN A 394 11.80 -14.74 18.98
C ASN A 394 11.64 -13.35 18.33
N MET A 395 10.73 -12.50 18.84
CA MET A 395 10.46 -11.18 18.26
C MET A 395 11.51 -10.15 18.68
N ALA A 396 12.14 -9.51 17.70
CA ALA A 396 12.91 -8.28 17.90
C ALA A 396 12.02 -7.04 17.65
N PHE A 397 12.39 -5.93 18.29
CA PHE A 397 11.70 -4.64 18.23
C PHE A 397 12.72 -3.49 18.18
N THR A 398 12.24 -2.27 18.02
CA THR A 398 12.98 -1.02 18.25
C THR A 398 12.07 0.00 18.93
N THR A 399 12.62 0.88 19.77
CA THR A 399 11.82 1.90 20.46
C THR A 399 11.87 3.21 19.67
N VAL A 400 10.72 3.64 19.13
CA VAL A 400 10.63 4.87 18.30
C VAL A 400 10.15 6.05 19.15
N TYR A 401 10.80 7.20 18.95
CA TYR A 401 10.51 8.46 19.63
C TYR A 401 10.29 9.57 18.61
N ALA A 402 9.27 10.39 18.82
CA ALA A 402 8.98 11.56 18.01
C ALA A 402 8.50 12.71 18.90
N GLY A 403 8.52 13.93 18.37
CA GLY A 403 8.05 15.07 19.13
C GLY A 403 8.46 16.40 18.52
N ILE A 404 8.28 17.45 19.31
CA ILE A 404 8.51 18.84 18.93
C ILE A 404 9.48 19.46 19.95
N ILE A 405 10.52 20.10 19.44
CA ILE A 405 11.53 20.81 20.22
C ILE A 405 11.66 22.27 19.78
N ARG A 406 12.12 23.10 20.72
CA ARG A 406 12.56 24.47 20.49
C ARG A 406 13.99 24.62 21.03
N HIS A 407 14.86 25.28 20.27
CA HIS A 407 16.19 25.66 20.74
C HIS A 407 16.69 26.91 19.99
N PRO A 408 17.11 28.00 20.66
CA PRO A 408 17.45 29.27 19.98
C PRO A 408 18.60 29.23 18.96
N SER A 409 19.37 28.14 18.91
CA SER A 409 20.38 27.93 17.86
C SER A 409 19.83 27.25 16.59
N LEU A 410 18.71 26.53 16.63
CA LEU A 410 18.15 25.87 15.45
C LEU A 410 17.66 26.92 14.44
N GLN A 411 17.93 26.72 13.15
CA GLN A 411 17.63 27.71 12.12
C GLN A 411 16.33 27.36 11.39
N VAL A 412 15.40 28.32 11.30
CA VAL A 412 14.16 28.16 10.51
C VAL A 412 14.48 27.87 9.05
N LEU A 413 13.54 27.25 8.35
CA LEU A 413 13.72 26.75 6.97
C LEU A 413 14.90 25.78 6.80
N SER A 414 15.31 25.05 7.85
CA SER A 414 16.37 24.03 7.80
C SER A 414 15.91 22.67 8.29
N ASN A 415 16.44 21.61 7.67
CA ASN A 415 16.34 20.23 8.13
C ASN A 415 17.74 19.69 8.43
N TYR A 416 17.93 19.09 9.59
CA TYR A 416 19.15 18.40 9.99
C TYR A 416 18.87 16.89 9.94
N LEU A 417 19.37 16.22 8.90
CA LEU A 417 19.07 14.82 8.58
C LEU A 417 20.26 13.94 8.97
N GLY A 418 20.00 12.91 9.78
CA GLY A 418 21.01 11.99 10.29
C GLY A 418 21.61 11.13 9.18
N ARG A 419 22.95 11.16 9.05
CA ARG A 419 23.73 10.34 8.12
C ARG A 419 25.02 9.86 8.77
N SER A 420 25.53 8.71 8.35
CA SER A 420 26.84 8.21 8.75
C SER A 420 27.91 8.64 7.75
N ALA A 421 29.12 8.94 8.22
CA ALA A 421 30.24 9.28 7.35
C ALA A 421 30.82 8.03 6.66
N ALA A 422 30.82 8.03 5.32
CA ALA A 422 31.34 6.94 4.50
C ALA A 422 32.31 7.47 3.41
N PRO A 423 33.31 6.69 2.96
CA PRO A 423 34.14 7.07 1.83
C PRO A 423 33.36 6.97 0.51
N GLY A 424 33.19 8.10 -0.18
CA GLY A 424 32.59 8.16 -1.53
C GLY A 424 31.17 8.74 -1.55
N THR A 425 30.93 9.64 -2.52
CA THR A 425 29.77 10.56 -2.59
C THR A 425 28.43 9.91 -2.97
N LEU A 426 28.40 8.59 -3.15
CA LEU A 426 27.27 7.81 -3.69
C LEU A 426 26.91 6.60 -2.82
N ASN A 427 27.44 6.52 -1.58
CA ASN A 427 27.12 5.41 -0.69
C ASN A 427 25.78 5.64 0.02
N TYR A 428 24.70 5.27 -0.66
CA TYR A 428 23.33 5.38 -0.17
C TYR A 428 22.88 4.25 0.78
N THR A 429 23.80 3.39 1.23
CA THR A 429 23.52 2.24 2.11
C THR A 429 24.23 2.31 3.47
N VAL A 430 24.69 3.50 3.88
CA VAL A 430 25.38 3.71 5.18
C VAL A 430 24.68 4.80 6.01
N PHE A 431 24.04 4.37 7.09
CA PHE A 431 23.25 5.19 8.01
C PHE A 431 23.69 4.96 9.48
N PRO A 432 23.16 5.70 10.48
CA PRO A 432 23.55 5.53 11.88
C PRO A 432 22.82 4.36 12.57
N ASP A 433 23.57 3.50 13.28
CA ASP A 433 22.99 2.52 14.19
C ASP A 433 22.39 3.17 15.46
N THR A 434 21.38 2.49 16.02
CA THR A 434 20.72 2.81 17.29
C THR A 434 21.67 2.72 18.50
N PRO A 435 21.50 3.60 19.52
CA PRO A 435 20.57 4.72 19.54
C PRO A 435 21.00 5.88 18.64
N GLN A 436 20.02 6.48 17.97
CA GLN A 436 20.22 7.57 17.01
C GLN A 436 19.13 8.65 17.07
N VAL A 437 19.52 9.87 16.67
CA VAL A 437 18.59 10.91 16.22
C VAL A 437 18.55 10.81 14.70
N GLY A 438 17.37 10.55 14.13
CA GLY A 438 17.20 10.39 12.69
C GLY A 438 17.02 11.73 11.98
N SER A 439 16.27 12.66 12.57
CA SER A 439 16.04 13.99 12.01
C SER A 439 15.72 15.04 13.08
N ILE A 440 16.01 16.30 12.74
CA ILE A 440 15.45 17.51 13.37
C ILE A 440 15.06 18.46 12.23
N ALA A 441 13.76 18.71 12.02
CA ALA A 441 13.22 19.39 10.84
C ALA A 441 12.32 20.58 11.22
N TYR A 442 12.53 21.76 10.61
CA TYR A 442 11.72 22.95 10.88
C TYR A 442 10.26 22.78 10.42
N ILE A 443 9.31 23.11 11.30
CA ILE A 443 7.88 22.99 11.04
C ILE A 443 7.39 24.31 10.44
N GLY A 444 7.29 24.39 9.11
CA GLY A 444 6.87 25.61 8.42
C GLY A 444 5.49 26.12 8.86
N GLY A 445 5.39 27.44 8.98
CA GLY A 445 4.21 28.14 9.53
C GLY A 445 4.24 28.33 11.05
N THR A 446 5.17 27.69 11.77
CA THR A 446 5.46 27.99 13.18
C THR A 446 6.56 29.04 13.31
N GLU A 447 6.69 29.69 14.46
CA GLU A 447 7.77 30.66 14.68
C GLU A 447 9.15 29.96 14.73
N ASP A 448 9.29 28.94 15.58
CA ASP A 448 10.58 28.34 15.91
C ASP A 448 10.52 26.84 16.32
N LEU A 449 9.45 26.13 15.92
CA LEU A 449 9.25 24.72 16.28
C LEU A 449 9.92 23.77 15.28
N PHE A 450 10.56 22.73 15.81
CA PHE A 450 11.22 21.68 15.03
C PHE A 450 10.69 20.30 15.44
N GLN A 451 10.29 19.49 14.46
CA GLN A 451 9.92 18.10 14.69
C GLN A 451 11.18 17.24 14.71
N PHE A 452 11.25 16.25 15.61
CA PHE A 452 12.35 15.29 15.64
C PHE A 452 11.87 13.85 15.46
N THR A 453 12.75 13.00 14.93
CA THR A 453 12.65 11.53 15.00
C THR A 453 13.90 10.96 15.66
N ALA A 454 13.72 9.97 16.53
CA ALA A 454 14.82 9.26 17.15
C ALA A 454 14.45 7.79 17.42
N VAL A 455 15.44 6.90 17.46
CA VAL A 455 15.25 5.46 17.64
C VAL A 455 16.25 4.95 18.66
N GLY A 456 15.76 4.31 19.72
CA GLY A 456 16.53 3.73 20.82
C GLY A 456 16.47 2.20 20.86
N THR A 457 17.30 1.60 21.71
CA THR A 457 17.30 0.15 21.94
C THR A 457 16.30 -0.26 23.03
N ASP A 458 16.41 -1.49 23.56
CA ASP A 458 15.61 -1.97 24.70
C ASP A 458 16.15 -1.44 26.05
N GLU A 459 17.39 -0.94 26.09
CA GLU A 459 18.04 -0.33 27.25
C GLU A 459 17.77 1.18 27.42
N ASP A 460 17.26 1.84 26.38
CA ASP A 460 17.03 3.28 26.37
C ASP A 460 15.74 3.71 27.09
N THR A 461 15.82 4.87 27.74
CA THR A 461 14.68 5.50 28.43
C THR A 461 14.33 6.83 27.77
N THR A 462 13.20 7.41 28.17
CA THR A 462 12.84 8.79 27.78
C THR A 462 13.99 9.76 28.10
N GLU A 463 14.63 9.61 29.25
CA GLU A 463 15.71 10.48 29.72
C GLU A 463 17.02 10.27 28.95
N SER A 464 17.38 9.02 28.58
CA SER A 464 18.58 8.78 27.76
C SER A 464 18.42 9.36 26.35
N MET A 465 17.23 9.22 25.76
CA MET A 465 16.94 9.73 24.41
C MET A 465 16.79 11.27 24.39
N GLN A 466 16.22 11.89 25.42
CA GLN A 466 16.26 13.34 25.58
C GLN A 466 17.70 13.87 25.72
N ALA A 467 18.54 13.18 26.51
CA ALA A 467 19.96 13.53 26.64
C ALA A 467 20.74 13.32 25.33
N LEU A 468 20.39 12.32 24.52
CA LEU A 468 20.98 12.11 23.19
C LEU A 468 20.65 13.26 22.23
N ILE A 469 19.39 13.69 22.16
CA ILE A 469 18.94 14.82 21.32
C ILE A 469 19.64 16.12 21.73
N ALA A 470 19.70 16.41 23.04
CA ALA A 470 20.44 17.56 23.56
C ALA A 470 21.93 17.53 23.15
N LYS A 471 22.59 16.38 23.34
CA LYS A 471 23.99 16.16 22.97
C LYS A 471 24.25 16.32 21.46
N SER A 472 23.31 15.93 20.60
CA SER A 472 23.43 16.15 19.15
C SER A 472 23.33 17.64 18.77
N ILE A 473 22.48 18.41 19.45
CA ILE A 473 22.41 19.87 19.27
C ILE A 473 23.69 20.55 19.80
N ASP A 474 24.18 20.18 20.99
CA ASP A 474 25.46 20.63 21.54
C ASP A 474 26.64 20.34 20.59
N ALA A 475 26.63 19.16 19.95
CA ALA A 475 27.65 18.78 18.99
C ALA A 475 27.60 19.65 17.72
N MET A 476 26.40 19.97 17.21
CA MET A 476 26.23 20.86 16.06
C MET A 476 26.59 22.33 16.37
N ILE A 477 26.37 22.79 17.60
CA ILE A 477 26.85 24.11 18.05
C ILE A 477 28.39 24.11 18.14
N LYS A 478 28.96 23.06 18.72
CA LYS A 478 30.41 22.90 18.89
C LYS A 478 31.18 22.70 17.57
N SER A 479 30.54 22.17 16.53
CA SER A 479 31.10 22.04 15.18
C SER A 479 31.04 23.34 14.37
N GLY A 480 30.16 24.28 14.75
CA GLY A 480 29.84 25.48 13.98
C GLY A 480 28.74 25.30 12.93
N VAL A 481 28.02 24.17 12.92
CA VAL A 481 26.81 23.97 12.08
C VAL A 481 25.64 24.82 12.60
N LEU A 482 25.51 24.92 13.92
CA LEU A 482 24.56 25.81 14.58
C LEU A 482 25.29 26.99 15.23
N PRO A 483 24.70 28.21 15.24
CA PRO A 483 25.24 29.34 15.99
C PRO A 483 25.25 29.07 17.50
N VAL A 484 26.25 29.61 18.20
CA VAL A 484 26.29 29.59 19.67
C VAL A 484 25.17 30.45 20.23
N SER A 485 24.40 29.92 21.17
CA SER A 485 23.41 30.68 21.96
C SER A 485 23.53 30.33 23.45
N ASN A 486 22.97 31.18 24.30
CA ASN A 486 22.85 30.94 25.75
C ASN A 486 21.50 30.28 26.12
N GLY A 487 20.81 29.69 25.14
CA GLY A 487 19.52 29.02 25.34
C GLY A 487 19.67 27.62 25.94
N THR A 488 18.53 26.98 26.20
CA THR A 488 18.43 25.58 26.60
C THR A 488 17.41 24.87 25.71
N LEU A 489 17.54 23.55 25.55
CA LEU A 489 16.60 22.75 24.78
C LEU A 489 15.25 22.64 25.52
N GLU A 490 14.18 23.05 24.85
CA GLU A 490 12.81 22.82 25.29
C GLU A 490 12.22 21.64 24.50
N PHE A 491 11.72 20.63 25.22
CA PHE A 491 10.87 19.59 24.64
C PHE A 491 9.41 20.01 24.75
N VAL A 492 8.93 20.74 23.74
CA VAL A 492 7.55 21.23 23.62
C VAL A 492 6.56 20.05 23.61
N LYS A 493 6.94 18.94 22.98
CA LYS A 493 6.27 17.63 23.09
C LYS A 493 7.30 16.51 22.90
N PHE A 494 7.20 15.44 23.68
CA PHE A 494 8.05 14.25 23.55
C PHE A 494 7.20 13.00 23.73
N ASP A 495 7.04 12.22 22.65
CA ASP A 495 6.24 11.01 22.63
C ASP A 495 7.14 9.79 22.45
N ASN A 496 7.06 8.86 23.40
CA ASN A 496 7.61 7.52 23.27
C ASN A 496 6.53 6.65 22.61
N HIS A 497 6.70 6.33 21.32
CA HIS A 497 5.76 5.48 20.57
C HIS A 497 5.93 3.99 20.92
N GLY A 498 6.97 3.63 21.69
CA GLY A 498 7.20 2.30 22.24
C GLY A 498 7.86 1.34 21.26
N LYS A 499 7.85 0.06 21.61
CA LYS A 499 8.40 -1.05 20.82
C LYS A 499 7.60 -1.26 19.53
N MET A 500 8.18 -0.83 18.41
CA MET A 500 7.65 -0.93 17.05
C MET A 500 8.52 -1.87 16.20
N HIS A 501 8.18 -2.00 14.90
CA HIS A 501 8.91 -2.80 13.91
C HIS A 501 9.25 -4.23 14.39
N THR A 502 8.19 -4.95 14.78
CA THR A 502 8.22 -6.37 15.15
C THR A 502 8.80 -7.19 14.01
N ARG A 503 9.81 -8.02 14.29
CA ARG A 503 10.51 -8.79 13.27
C ARG A 503 11.17 -10.06 13.81
N PHE A 504 11.54 -10.95 12.88
CA PHE A 504 12.24 -12.20 13.16
C PHE A 504 13.52 -12.32 12.31
N SER A 505 14.54 -13.00 12.83
CA SER A 505 15.75 -13.32 12.04
C SER A 505 15.43 -14.22 10.84
N ALA A 506 16.29 -14.19 9.82
CA ALA A 506 16.20 -15.06 8.65
C ALA A 506 16.19 -16.55 9.04
N ASP A 507 16.94 -16.95 10.07
CA ASP A 507 16.91 -18.31 10.62
C ASP A 507 15.53 -18.66 11.19
N SER A 508 14.93 -17.78 12.00
CA SER A 508 13.58 -18.00 12.54
C SER A 508 12.53 -18.10 11.43
N LEU A 509 12.62 -17.27 10.38
CA LEU A 509 11.80 -17.38 9.17
C LEU A 509 11.95 -18.76 8.50
N ARG A 510 13.18 -19.25 8.30
CA ARG A 510 13.46 -20.60 7.77
C ARG A 510 13.01 -21.76 8.67
N THR A 511 12.67 -21.52 9.94
CA THR A 511 12.00 -22.51 10.82
C THR A 511 10.48 -22.38 10.88
N GLY A 512 9.87 -21.52 10.05
CA GLY A 512 8.43 -21.31 9.98
C GLY A 512 7.83 -20.58 11.17
N ILE A 513 8.54 -19.57 11.70
CA ILE A 513 8.04 -18.74 12.80
C ILE A 513 6.73 -18.02 12.45
N VAL A 514 6.56 -17.58 11.19
CA VAL A 514 5.34 -16.89 10.72
C VAL A 514 4.15 -17.85 10.64
N GLN A 515 4.33 -19.11 10.20
CA GLN A 515 3.22 -20.08 10.25
C GLN A 515 2.82 -20.43 11.69
N LYS A 516 3.77 -20.52 12.62
CA LYS A 516 3.47 -20.68 14.06
C LYS A 516 2.68 -19.47 14.59
N GLN A 517 3.05 -18.26 14.16
CA GLN A 517 2.38 -17.02 14.53
C GLN A 517 0.93 -16.99 14.01
N VAL A 518 0.69 -17.22 12.71
CA VAL A 518 -0.66 -17.26 12.13
C VAL A 518 -1.52 -18.35 12.78
N ALA A 519 -0.92 -19.48 13.16
CA ALA A 519 -1.60 -20.55 13.89
C ALA A 519 -2.05 -20.20 15.33
N LEU A 520 -1.67 -19.03 15.88
CA LEU A 520 -2.18 -18.55 17.18
C LEU A 520 -3.62 -18.02 17.10
N GLN A 521 -4.20 -17.80 15.91
CA GLN A 521 -5.54 -17.23 15.77
C GLN A 521 -6.62 -18.16 16.34
N GLY A 522 -7.25 -17.74 17.44
CA GLY A 522 -8.25 -18.50 18.20
C GLY A 522 -7.67 -19.31 19.37
N HIS A 523 -6.35 -19.40 19.51
CA HIS A 523 -5.69 -20.14 20.60
C HIS A 523 -6.04 -19.55 21.97
N LEU A 524 -6.42 -20.40 22.93
CA LEU A 524 -6.96 -19.98 24.24
C LEU A 524 -8.14 -18.98 24.15
N SER A 525 -8.93 -19.06 23.06
CA SER A 525 -9.97 -18.09 22.67
C SER A 525 -9.46 -16.65 22.46
N THR A 526 -8.18 -16.51 22.11
CA THR A 526 -7.47 -15.25 21.84
C THR A 526 -7.23 -15.10 20.34
N TYR A 527 -7.41 -13.88 19.83
CA TYR A 527 -7.12 -13.49 18.46
C TYR A 527 -6.14 -12.32 18.47
N PHE A 528 -5.30 -12.20 17.46
CA PHE A 528 -4.23 -11.21 17.41
C PHE A 528 -4.36 -10.34 16.15
N THR A 529 -4.04 -9.04 16.29
CA THR A 529 -4.00 -8.05 15.21
C THR A 529 -2.95 -6.99 15.54
N GLY A 530 -2.88 -5.90 14.79
CA GLY A 530 -1.85 -4.87 14.97
C GLY A 530 -0.54 -5.18 14.23
N ALA A 531 0.43 -4.29 14.40
CA ALA A 531 1.71 -4.25 13.67
C ALA A 531 2.68 -5.43 13.88
N ALA A 532 2.26 -6.47 14.62
CA ALA A 532 2.98 -7.74 14.70
C ALA A 532 2.45 -8.77 13.67
N PHE A 533 1.21 -8.65 13.20
CA PHE A 533 0.51 -9.61 12.33
C PHE A 533 0.13 -8.98 10.96
N SER A 534 0.69 -7.80 10.67
CA SER A 534 0.40 -6.89 9.57
C SER A 534 1.50 -5.83 9.56
N ALA A 535 1.65 -5.11 8.44
CA ALA A 535 2.53 -3.94 8.39
C ALA A 535 2.08 -2.84 9.37
N PRO A 536 2.99 -2.03 9.93
CA PRO A 536 2.72 -0.94 10.89
C PRO A 536 1.96 0.29 10.34
N PHE A 537 1.42 0.25 9.11
CA PHE A 537 0.71 1.38 8.50
C PHE A 537 -0.77 1.39 8.89
N SER A 538 -1.30 2.56 9.31
CA SER A 538 -2.67 2.66 9.82
C SER A 538 -3.71 2.10 8.84
N THR A 539 -3.62 2.41 7.55
CA THR A 539 -4.58 1.96 6.54
C THR A 539 -4.52 0.46 6.27
N VAL A 540 -3.32 -0.14 6.20
CA VAL A 540 -3.14 -1.61 6.16
C VAL A 540 -3.74 -2.26 7.41
N LEU A 541 -3.51 -1.66 8.58
CA LEU A 541 -4.06 -2.10 9.87
C LEU A 541 -5.58 -1.94 10.01
N LEU A 542 -6.21 -1.08 9.20
CA LEU A 542 -7.67 -0.97 9.08
C LEU A 542 -8.21 -2.10 8.21
N VAL A 543 -7.70 -2.25 6.98
CA VAL A 543 -8.10 -3.30 6.02
C VAL A 543 -7.90 -4.70 6.61
N ARG A 544 -6.76 -4.95 7.30
CA ARG A 544 -6.49 -6.21 7.98
C ARG A 544 -7.65 -6.61 8.89
N VAL A 545 -8.24 -5.67 9.64
CA VAL A 545 -9.33 -5.96 10.59
C VAL A 545 -10.59 -6.45 9.88
N SER A 546 -11.02 -5.80 8.80
CA SER A 546 -12.13 -6.26 7.96
C SER A 546 -11.85 -7.69 7.46
N GLU A 547 -10.65 -7.90 6.91
CA GLU A 547 -10.15 -9.18 6.43
C GLU A 547 -10.11 -10.32 7.47
N VAL A 548 -9.87 -10.05 8.78
CA VAL A 548 -9.92 -11.12 9.81
C VAL A 548 -11.34 -11.65 9.97
N TYR A 549 -12.35 -10.78 9.87
CA TYR A 549 -13.68 -11.06 10.42
C TYR A 549 -14.82 -11.13 9.38
N GLU A 550 -14.62 -10.60 8.18
CA GLU A 550 -15.62 -10.64 7.10
C GLU A 550 -15.54 -11.92 6.25
N LYS A 551 -14.38 -12.60 6.22
CA LYS A 551 -14.21 -13.87 5.51
C LYS A 551 -15.11 -14.98 6.09
N PRO A 552 -16.13 -15.49 5.34
CA PRO A 552 -17.05 -16.54 5.81
C PRO A 552 -16.37 -17.94 5.83
N GLY A 553 -15.36 -18.09 6.68
CA GLY A 553 -14.50 -19.28 6.76
C GLY A 553 -13.62 -19.32 8.01
N GLY A 554 -13.52 -18.23 8.79
CA GLY A 554 -12.78 -18.14 10.05
C GLY A 554 -13.38 -18.93 11.21
N ASN A 555 -13.55 -20.25 11.04
CA ASN A 555 -13.84 -21.26 12.06
C ASN A 555 -14.93 -20.87 13.08
N GLN A 556 -16.15 -20.57 12.60
CA GLN A 556 -17.32 -20.37 13.46
C GLN A 556 -18.38 -21.45 13.23
N GLY A 557 -18.77 -22.13 14.31
CA GLY A 557 -19.88 -23.10 14.31
C GLY A 557 -21.25 -22.44 14.19
N PRO A 558 -22.31 -23.19 13.83
CA PRO A 558 -23.54 -22.63 13.32
C PRO A 558 -24.47 -22.08 14.42
N ILE A 559 -24.93 -20.85 14.23
CA ILE A 559 -26.19 -20.31 14.77
C ILE A 559 -26.92 -19.60 13.62
N THR A 560 -28.25 -19.67 13.61
CA THR A 560 -29.12 -19.44 12.44
C THR A 560 -29.45 -17.98 12.14
N GLN A 561 -29.94 -17.75 10.92
CA GLN A 561 -30.53 -16.49 10.43
C GLN A 561 -31.73 -16.03 11.29
N GLU A 562 -31.98 -14.73 11.29
CA GLU A 562 -33.35 -14.19 11.18
C GLU A 562 -33.30 -12.83 10.47
N ASN A 563 -34.32 -12.50 9.66
CA ASN A 563 -34.34 -11.31 8.79
C ASN A 563 -34.95 -10.10 9.49
N ASN A 564 -34.47 -8.90 9.15
CA ASN A 564 -35.31 -7.72 8.90
C ASN A 564 -34.53 -6.71 8.05
N GLY A 565 -35.13 -6.18 6.99
CA GLY A 565 -34.43 -5.35 6.00
C GLY A 565 -34.91 -3.89 5.97
N ILE A 566 -33.96 -2.98 5.74
CA ILE A 566 -34.18 -1.61 5.24
C ILE A 566 -33.19 -1.41 4.07
N VAL A 567 -33.48 -0.46 3.17
CA VAL A 567 -32.83 -0.31 1.86
C VAL A 567 -31.38 0.21 1.97
N GLU A 568 -30.44 -0.50 1.35
CA GLU A 568 -29.08 -0.01 1.03
C GLU A 568 -28.78 -0.17 -0.47
N MET A 569 -28.06 0.80 -1.04
CA MET A 569 -27.70 0.83 -2.46
C MET A 569 -26.36 0.14 -2.73
N ASN A 570 -26.42 -1.03 -3.37
CA ASN A 570 -25.42 -1.63 -4.26
C ASN A 570 -23.90 -1.32 -4.06
N ARG A 571 -23.35 -1.45 -2.85
CA ARG A 571 -21.92 -1.81 -2.63
C ARG A 571 -21.76 -3.29 -2.17
N GLY A 572 -22.62 -4.18 -2.67
CA GLY A 572 -22.68 -5.59 -2.25
C GLY A 572 -22.04 -6.56 -3.23
N GLY A 573 -20.74 -6.83 -3.08
CA GLY A 573 -20.04 -7.94 -3.74
C GLY A 573 -20.44 -9.31 -3.19
N VAL A 574 -20.36 -10.37 -4.01
CA VAL A 574 -20.87 -11.72 -3.66
C VAL A 574 -19.87 -12.52 -2.83
N TYR A 575 -19.66 -12.14 -1.57
CA TYR A 575 -18.88 -12.92 -0.61
C TYR A 575 -19.59 -14.23 -0.25
N GLY A 576 -19.29 -15.32 -0.97
CA GLY A 576 -19.79 -16.66 -0.60
C GLY A 576 -19.50 -17.84 -1.54
N LEU A 577 -19.11 -17.62 -2.79
CA LEU A 577 -18.97 -18.68 -3.82
C LEU A 577 -17.54 -18.80 -4.39
N GLY A 578 -16.54 -18.24 -3.69
CA GLY A 578 -15.28 -17.84 -4.29
C GLY A 578 -14.52 -18.92 -5.06
N PHE A 579 -14.00 -18.53 -6.22
CA PHE A 579 -13.00 -19.29 -6.96
C PHE A 579 -11.71 -19.31 -6.11
N GLY A 580 -11.32 -20.46 -5.57
CA GLY A 580 -10.18 -20.50 -4.65
C GLY A 580 -10.04 -21.78 -3.86
N ALA A 581 -9.02 -21.82 -2.98
CA ALA A 581 -8.69 -22.93 -2.10
C ALA A 581 -8.54 -24.31 -2.78
N GLY A 582 -8.31 -24.35 -4.10
CA GLY A 582 -8.25 -25.60 -4.87
C GLY A 582 -9.61 -26.32 -5.02
N ASN A 583 -10.71 -25.59 -4.86
CA ASN A 583 -12.06 -26.09 -5.11
C ASN A 583 -12.23 -26.53 -6.58
N THR A 584 -13.17 -27.44 -6.84
CA THR A 584 -13.56 -27.92 -8.17
C THR A 584 -15.06 -27.78 -8.46
N LYS A 585 -15.83 -27.27 -7.49
CA LYS A 585 -17.25 -26.97 -7.67
C LYS A 585 -17.42 -25.69 -8.47
N VAL A 586 -18.34 -25.74 -9.43
CA VAL A 586 -18.83 -24.61 -10.22
C VAL A 586 -20.37 -24.68 -10.21
N ASP A 587 -21.07 -23.57 -10.43
CA ASP A 587 -22.53 -23.61 -10.55
C ASP A 587 -22.95 -24.49 -11.76
N PRO A 588 -24.00 -25.31 -11.66
CA PRO A 588 -24.51 -26.12 -12.76
C PRO A 588 -24.76 -25.34 -14.06
N ALA A 589 -25.14 -24.05 -14.00
CA ALA A 589 -25.30 -23.21 -15.18
C ALA A 589 -23.97 -23.03 -15.92
N VAL A 590 -22.90 -22.69 -15.20
CA VAL A 590 -21.55 -22.54 -15.78
C VAL A 590 -21.03 -23.89 -16.27
N LEU A 591 -21.30 -24.97 -15.53
CA LEU A 591 -20.89 -26.32 -15.91
C LEU A 591 -21.56 -26.81 -17.21
N CYS A 592 -22.76 -26.32 -17.54
CA CYS A 592 -23.41 -26.59 -18.83
C CYS A 592 -22.73 -25.88 -20.02
N GLU A 593 -22.03 -24.77 -19.78
CA GLU A 593 -21.30 -24.00 -20.81
C GLU A 593 -19.83 -24.47 -20.98
N LEU A 594 -19.37 -25.38 -20.11
CA LEU A 594 -18.05 -26.02 -20.23
C LEU A 594 -18.10 -27.23 -21.20
N PRO A 595 -16.98 -27.62 -21.83
CA PRO A 595 -16.96 -28.70 -22.83
C PRO A 595 -17.53 -30.01 -22.32
N GLU A 596 -18.42 -30.64 -23.10
CA GLU A 596 -19.26 -31.77 -22.66
C GLU A 596 -18.42 -32.89 -22.01
N GLY A 597 -18.65 -33.17 -20.72
CA GLY A 597 -17.93 -34.19 -19.97
C GLY A 597 -16.42 -33.93 -19.79
N CYS A 598 -15.98 -32.67 -19.77
CA CYS A 598 -14.72 -32.30 -19.12
C CYS A 598 -14.81 -32.53 -17.61
N ASN A 599 -13.65 -32.68 -16.95
CA ASN A 599 -13.54 -32.72 -15.50
C ASN A 599 -12.92 -31.41 -15.00
N VAL A 600 -13.60 -30.68 -14.10
CA VAL A 600 -13.06 -29.46 -13.49
C VAL A 600 -11.97 -29.83 -12.50
N THR A 601 -10.76 -29.29 -12.70
CA THR A 601 -9.58 -29.59 -11.88
C THR A 601 -9.19 -28.44 -10.94
N SER A 602 -9.62 -27.21 -11.21
CA SER A 602 -9.41 -26.09 -10.29
C SER A 602 -10.35 -24.91 -10.55
N THR A 603 -10.73 -24.21 -9.49
CA THR A 603 -11.25 -22.84 -9.52
C THR A 603 -10.37 -21.93 -8.66
N LYS A 604 -10.01 -20.75 -9.20
CA LYS A 604 -9.12 -19.75 -8.55
C LYS A 604 -9.57 -18.33 -8.90
N ASN A 605 -9.50 -17.37 -7.97
CA ASN A 605 -9.59 -15.94 -8.30
C ASN A 605 -8.45 -15.60 -9.28
N HIS A 606 -8.69 -14.66 -10.21
CA HIS A 606 -7.67 -14.28 -11.20
C HIS A 606 -7.96 -12.92 -11.86
N GLY A 607 -7.03 -11.97 -11.75
CA GLY A 607 -7.19 -10.62 -12.30
C GLY A 607 -8.14 -9.74 -11.48
N GLU A 608 -8.04 -8.43 -11.64
CA GLU A 608 -8.82 -7.46 -10.85
C GLU A 608 -10.05 -6.92 -11.61
N SER A 609 -11.08 -6.49 -10.87
CA SER A 609 -12.21 -5.75 -11.46
C SER A 609 -12.98 -4.95 -10.40
N PHE A 610 -13.21 -3.67 -10.66
CA PHE A 610 -13.95 -2.77 -9.76
C PHE A 610 -15.42 -3.16 -9.50
N PHE A 611 -16.01 -4.03 -10.33
CA PHE A 611 -17.45 -4.31 -10.31
C PHE A 611 -17.83 -5.80 -10.33
N ALA A 612 -16.86 -6.72 -10.42
CA ALA A 612 -17.09 -8.14 -10.61
C ALA A 612 -16.12 -9.01 -9.80
N GLN A 613 -16.57 -10.17 -9.32
CA GLN A 613 -15.64 -11.21 -8.91
C GLN A 613 -15.13 -11.93 -10.17
N THR A 614 -13.81 -11.96 -10.34
CA THR A 614 -13.09 -12.58 -11.45
C THR A 614 -12.58 -13.98 -11.06
N GLY A 615 -12.33 -14.83 -12.05
CA GLY A 615 -11.79 -16.17 -11.80
C GLY A 615 -11.29 -16.92 -13.02
N ARG A 616 -10.45 -17.92 -12.76
CA ARG A 616 -9.95 -18.93 -13.70
C ARG A 616 -10.57 -20.29 -13.34
N ILE A 617 -11.12 -20.97 -14.33
CA ILE A 617 -11.59 -22.36 -14.24
C ILE A 617 -10.63 -23.23 -15.08
N ASP A 618 -9.95 -24.17 -14.45
CA ASP A 618 -9.11 -25.17 -15.11
C ASP A 618 -9.87 -26.50 -15.26
N VAL A 619 -9.84 -27.11 -16.45
CA VAL A 619 -10.47 -28.40 -16.74
C VAL A 619 -9.53 -29.35 -17.47
N LEU A 620 -9.83 -30.65 -17.40
CA LEU A 620 -9.32 -31.68 -18.32
C LEU A 620 -10.44 -32.12 -19.26
N LEU A 621 -10.19 -32.11 -20.57
CA LEU A 621 -11.09 -32.59 -21.60
C LEU A 621 -11.14 -34.13 -21.64
N ARG A 622 -12.11 -34.70 -22.37
CA ARG A 622 -12.28 -36.18 -22.54
C ARG A 622 -11.04 -36.90 -23.09
N ASP A 623 -10.19 -36.20 -23.83
CA ASP A 623 -8.94 -36.72 -24.40
C ASP A 623 -7.71 -36.47 -23.51
N GLY A 624 -7.92 -35.94 -22.31
CA GLY A 624 -6.87 -35.65 -21.33
C GLY A 624 -6.14 -34.31 -21.55
N LYS A 625 -6.50 -33.49 -22.54
CA LYS A 625 -5.89 -32.16 -22.69
C LYS A 625 -6.39 -31.20 -21.60
N PRO A 626 -5.50 -30.37 -21.00
CA PRO A 626 -5.93 -29.27 -20.15
C PRO A 626 -6.52 -28.13 -20.99
N GLN A 627 -7.52 -27.45 -20.46
CA GLN A 627 -8.04 -26.19 -20.99
C GLN A 627 -8.42 -25.27 -19.81
N SER A 628 -8.26 -23.96 -19.99
CA SER A 628 -8.61 -22.96 -18.98
C SER A 628 -9.62 -21.95 -19.54
N PHE A 629 -10.47 -21.44 -18.65
CA PHE A 629 -11.50 -20.44 -18.94
C PHE A 629 -11.41 -19.28 -17.96
N PHE A 630 -11.76 -18.07 -18.39
CA PHE A 630 -11.92 -16.89 -17.54
C PHE A 630 -13.41 -16.61 -17.32
N ILE A 631 -13.76 -16.21 -16.10
CA ILE A 631 -15.15 -15.95 -15.69
C ILE A 631 -15.23 -14.69 -14.84
N LYS A 632 -16.23 -13.87 -15.12
CA LYS A 632 -16.70 -12.78 -14.25
C LYS A 632 -18.04 -13.14 -13.65
N VAL A 633 -18.24 -12.76 -12.40
CA VAL A 633 -19.48 -12.97 -11.63
C VAL A 633 -19.92 -11.63 -11.03
N LEU A 634 -21.16 -11.25 -11.31
CA LEU A 634 -21.81 -10.03 -10.84
C LEU A 634 -23.19 -10.39 -10.27
N SER A 635 -23.85 -9.45 -9.60
CA SER A 635 -25.18 -9.69 -9.01
C SER A 635 -26.19 -8.60 -9.34
N LYS A 636 -27.48 -8.97 -9.20
CA LYS A 636 -28.67 -8.16 -9.49
C LYS A 636 -28.81 -7.82 -10.99
N GLU A 637 -29.92 -7.19 -11.35
CA GLU A 637 -30.25 -6.83 -12.74
C GLU A 637 -29.13 -6.04 -13.45
N LEU A 638 -28.42 -5.18 -12.73
CA LEU A 638 -27.25 -4.46 -13.26
C LEU A 638 -26.14 -5.44 -13.68
N GLY A 639 -25.78 -6.40 -12.85
CA GLY A 639 -24.82 -7.45 -13.18
C GLY A 639 -25.26 -8.31 -14.38
N LEU A 640 -26.55 -8.62 -14.49
CA LEU A 640 -27.11 -9.33 -15.65
C LEU A 640 -26.97 -8.54 -16.96
N ASN A 641 -27.07 -7.22 -16.90
CA ASN A 641 -26.96 -6.36 -18.09
C ASN A 641 -25.49 -6.08 -18.45
N MET A 642 -24.60 -5.97 -17.46
CA MET A 642 -23.15 -5.89 -17.67
C MET A 642 -22.57 -7.17 -18.31
N THR A 643 -22.92 -8.37 -17.81
CA THR A 643 -22.42 -9.63 -18.40
C THR A 643 -22.91 -9.85 -19.84
N LYS A 644 -24.14 -9.43 -20.16
CA LYS A 644 -24.66 -9.41 -21.54
C LYS A 644 -23.92 -8.39 -22.42
N SER A 645 -23.66 -7.19 -21.90
CA SER A 645 -22.91 -6.14 -22.60
C SER A 645 -21.54 -6.63 -23.06
N GLU A 646 -20.75 -7.16 -22.12
CA GLU A 646 -19.40 -7.67 -22.39
C GLU A 646 -19.44 -8.87 -23.35
N PHE A 647 -20.33 -9.83 -23.11
CA PHE A 647 -20.50 -11.00 -23.99
C PHE A 647 -20.85 -10.62 -25.43
N GLN A 648 -21.78 -9.69 -25.64
CA GLN A 648 -22.16 -9.24 -26.99
C GLN A 648 -21.08 -8.38 -27.66
N SER A 649 -20.35 -7.58 -26.88
CA SER A 649 -19.26 -6.72 -27.36
C SER A 649 -18.09 -7.58 -27.86
N LEU A 650 -17.58 -8.47 -27.00
CA LEU A 650 -16.53 -9.41 -27.39
C LEU A 650 -16.98 -10.38 -28.49
N SER A 651 -18.28 -10.74 -28.55
CA SER A 651 -18.81 -11.54 -29.66
C SER A 651 -18.77 -10.78 -30.99
N ALA A 652 -19.11 -9.49 -30.99
CA ALA A 652 -19.02 -8.66 -32.20
C ALA A 652 -17.57 -8.54 -32.68
N MET A 653 -16.63 -8.29 -31.76
CA MET A 653 -15.19 -8.20 -32.10
C MET A 653 -14.61 -9.54 -32.57
N TYR A 654 -14.86 -10.64 -31.84
CA TYR A 654 -14.32 -11.97 -32.15
C TYR A 654 -14.78 -12.49 -33.52
N ASN A 655 -16.02 -12.17 -33.93
CA ASN A 655 -16.51 -12.53 -35.27
C ASN A 655 -15.82 -11.77 -36.42
N ILE A 656 -15.04 -10.72 -36.14
CA ILE A 656 -14.32 -9.89 -37.13
C ILE A 656 -12.81 -10.15 -37.07
N LEU A 657 -12.26 -10.32 -35.87
CA LEU A 657 -10.82 -10.47 -35.62
C LEU A 657 -10.55 -11.41 -34.42
N PRO A 658 -10.73 -12.74 -34.59
CA PRO A 658 -10.53 -13.75 -33.55
C PRO A 658 -9.17 -13.69 -32.83
N GLU A 659 -8.15 -13.20 -33.51
CA GLU A 659 -6.78 -13.09 -33.01
C GLU A 659 -6.54 -11.95 -32.01
N PHE A 660 -7.47 -10.98 -31.91
CA PHE A 660 -7.29 -9.74 -31.14
C PHE A 660 -8.08 -9.69 -29.82
N VAL A 661 -9.02 -10.62 -29.59
CA VAL A 661 -9.81 -10.70 -28.33
C VAL A 661 -9.97 -12.15 -27.85
N PRO A 662 -10.08 -12.41 -26.53
CA PRO A 662 -10.47 -13.73 -26.02
C PRO A 662 -11.84 -14.15 -26.55
N ARG A 663 -11.97 -15.39 -27.04
CA ARG A 663 -13.27 -15.92 -27.50
C ARG A 663 -14.30 -15.95 -26.36
N PRO A 664 -15.43 -15.22 -26.48
CA PRO A 664 -16.55 -15.36 -25.54
C PRO A 664 -17.19 -16.74 -25.69
N ILE A 665 -17.73 -17.28 -24.59
CA ILE A 665 -18.35 -18.61 -24.53
C ILE A 665 -19.82 -18.47 -24.16
N ALA A 666 -20.12 -17.83 -23.03
CA ALA A 666 -21.49 -17.67 -22.56
C ALA A 666 -21.67 -16.45 -21.64
N CYS A 667 -22.92 -16.04 -21.44
CA CYS A 667 -23.34 -15.27 -20.27
C CYS A 667 -24.67 -15.82 -19.75
N GLY A 668 -24.88 -15.84 -18.43
CA GLY A 668 -26.06 -16.47 -17.83
C GLY A 668 -26.29 -16.11 -16.37
N THR A 669 -27.19 -16.86 -15.73
CA THR A 669 -27.56 -16.73 -14.31
C THR A 669 -27.27 -18.04 -13.59
N TYR A 670 -26.78 -17.97 -12.36
CA TYR A 670 -26.53 -19.14 -11.52
C TYR A 670 -27.84 -19.86 -11.15
N THR A 671 -27.76 -21.18 -11.03
CA THR A 671 -28.87 -22.04 -10.61
C THR A 671 -28.93 -22.27 -9.10
N THR A 672 -27.79 -22.16 -8.41
CA THR A 672 -27.68 -22.40 -6.96
C THR A 672 -27.84 -21.15 -6.11
N VAL A 673 -27.60 -19.96 -6.68
CA VAL A 673 -27.73 -18.67 -5.99
C VAL A 673 -28.54 -17.70 -6.87
N PRO A 674 -29.72 -17.22 -6.39
CA PRO A 674 -30.53 -16.24 -7.10
C PRO A 674 -29.80 -14.91 -7.32
N ASP A 675 -30.19 -14.19 -8.37
CA ASP A 675 -29.68 -12.86 -8.72
C ASP A 675 -28.14 -12.77 -8.82
N THR A 676 -27.48 -13.88 -9.13
CA THR A 676 -26.04 -13.94 -9.46
C THR A 676 -25.88 -14.35 -10.93
N HIS A 677 -25.07 -13.59 -11.67
CA HIS A 677 -24.94 -13.65 -13.12
C HIS A 677 -23.47 -13.77 -13.51
N PHE A 678 -23.19 -14.42 -14.64
CA PHE A 678 -21.83 -14.66 -15.10
C PHE A 678 -21.61 -14.30 -16.57
N PHE A 679 -20.36 -13.96 -16.89
CA PHE A 679 -19.80 -13.96 -18.23
C PHE A 679 -18.60 -14.93 -18.25
N LEU A 680 -18.50 -15.76 -19.29
CA LEU A 680 -17.49 -16.81 -19.45
C LEU A 680 -16.82 -16.66 -20.83
N CYS A 681 -15.49 -16.67 -20.86
CA CYS A 681 -14.69 -16.69 -22.08
C CYS A 681 -13.50 -17.66 -21.95
N GLU A 682 -12.75 -17.86 -23.04
CA GLU A 682 -11.52 -18.66 -22.99
C GLU A 682 -10.39 -17.91 -22.27
N PHE A 683 -9.57 -18.64 -21.52
CA PHE A 683 -8.42 -18.06 -20.85
C PHE A 683 -7.28 -17.82 -21.85
N ARG A 684 -6.86 -16.57 -22.02
CA ARG A 684 -5.65 -16.19 -22.75
C ARG A 684 -4.63 -15.71 -21.72
N GLU A 685 -3.43 -16.30 -21.73
CA GLU A 685 -2.38 -15.95 -20.77
C GLU A 685 -1.58 -14.75 -21.30
N MET A 686 -1.55 -13.66 -20.56
CA MET A 686 -1.07 -12.35 -21.04
C MET A 686 0.01 -11.77 -20.14
N THR A 687 0.93 -11.00 -20.73
CA THR A 687 1.89 -10.16 -20.00
C THR A 687 1.37 -8.73 -19.85
N ALA A 688 1.73 -8.06 -18.75
CA ALA A 688 1.45 -6.64 -18.49
C ALA A 688 2.38 -5.67 -19.25
N VAL A 689 3.09 -6.15 -20.26
CA VAL A 689 3.96 -5.33 -21.12
C VAL A 689 3.09 -4.59 -22.14
N MET A 690 3.33 -3.29 -22.31
CA MET A 690 2.64 -2.49 -23.33
C MET A 690 2.83 -3.11 -24.74
N PRO A 691 1.76 -3.33 -25.50
CA PRO A 691 1.86 -3.79 -26.89
C PRO A 691 2.76 -2.90 -27.76
N ASP A 692 3.47 -3.49 -28.72
CA ASP A 692 4.18 -2.70 -29.75
C ASP A 692 3.17 -1.79 -30.50
N PRO A 693 3.42 -0.46 -30.62
CA PRO A 693 2.47 0.46 -31.21
C PRO A 693 2.04 0.09 -32.63
N HIS A 694 2.94 -0.43 -33.47
CA HIS A 694 2.60 -0.81 -34.85
C HIS A 694 1.85 -2.14 -34.92
N LYS A 695 2.22 -3.17 -34.13
CA LYS A 695 1.44 -4.42 -34.01
C LYS A 695 0.01 -4.13 -33.55
N PHE A 696 -0.14 -3.36 -32.48
CA PHE A 696 -1.42 -3.05 -31.86
C PHE A 696 -2.30 -2.21 -32.78
N ALA A 697 -1.74 -1.15 -33.35
CA ALA A 697 -2.45 -0.28 -34.27
C ALA A 697 -2.86 -1.01 -35.57
N ALA A 698 -2.08 -1.97 -36.05
CA ALA A 698 -2.45 -2.80 -37.19
C ALA A 698 -3.71 -3.63 -36.92
N LEU A 699 -3.82 -4.24 -35.73
CA LEU A 699 -4.99 -5.03 -35.33
C LEU A 699 -6.22 -4.16 -35.08
N LEU A 700 -6.08 -3.05 -34.33
CA LEU A 700 -7.17 -2.10 -34.09
C LEU A 700 -7.68 -1.48 -35.40
N SER A 701 -6.77 -1.06 -36.30
CA SER A 701 -7.13 -0.58 -37.63
C SER A 701 -7.81 -1.67 -38.47
N THR A 702 -7.35 -2.92 -38.37
CA THR A 702 -7.98 -4.05 -39.05
C THR A 702 -9.41 -4.31 -38.54
N LEU A 703 -9.67 -4.21 -37.24
CA LEU A 703 -11.01 -4.30 -36.65
C LEU A 703 -11.91 -3.16 -37.18
N HIS A 704 -11.44 -1.91 -37.08
CA HIS A 704 -12.16 -0.74 -37.55
C HIS A 704 -12.46 -0.83 -39.06
N GLN A 705 -11.51 -1.27 -39.89
CA GLN A 705 -11.69 -1.39 -41.35
C GLN A 705 -12.58 -2.58 -41.74
N LYS A 706 -12.44 -3.76 -41.13
CA LYS A 706 -13.24 -4.96 -41.45
C LYS A 706 -14.67 -4.93 -40.89
N SER A 707 -14.92 -4.23 -39.78
CA SER A 707 -16.24 -4.17 -39.15
C SER A 707 -17.31 -3.59 -40.09
N VAL A 708 -18.56 -4.07 -39.98
CA VAL A 708 -19.69 -3.57 -40.78
C VAL A 708 -20.91 -3.43 -39.87
N SER A 709 -21.44 -2.20 -39.75
CA SER A 709 -22.67 -1.98 -38.98
C SER A 709 -23.84 -2.77 -39.60
N PRO A 710 -24.57 -3.59 -38.83
CA PRO A 710 -25.66 -4.43 -39.35
C PRO A 710 -26.87 -3.61 -39.85
N THR A 711 -26.93 -2.33 -39.49
CA THR A 711 -27.97 -1.37 -39.90
C THR A 711 -27.45 -0.34 -40.91
N GLY A 712 -26.13 -0.28 -41.13
CA GLY A 712 -25.46 0.84 -41.80
C GLY A 712 -25.36 2.13 -40.98
N LYS A 713 -25.76 2.11 -39.70
CA LYS A 713 -25.87 3.28 -38.80
C LYS A 713 -24.87 3.23 -37.64
N PHE A 714 -24.73 4.33 -36.90
CA PHE A 714 -24.02 4.39 -35.62
C PHE A 714 -24.91 3.86 -34.49
N GLY A 715 -24.34 3.17 -33.49
CA GLY A 715 -25.08 2.55 -32.38
C GLY A 715 -24.80 1.05 -32.19
N PHE A 716 -25.62 0.37 -31.40
CA PHE A 716 -25.50 -1.07 -31.10
C PHE A 716 -26.87 -1.72 -30.84
N HIS A 717 -26.96 -3.04 -30.89
CA HIS A 717 -28.23 -3.79 -30.78
C HIS A 717 -28.70 -4.03 -29.34
N ILE A 718 -27.82 -3.87 -28.35
CA ILE A 718 -28.16 -3.81 -26.92
C ILE A 718 -27.41 -2.67 -26.24
N THR A 719 -27.95 -2.13 -25.14
CA THR A 719 -27.23 -1.20 -24.25
C THR A 719 -25.93 -1.84 -23.76
N THR A 720 -24.79 -1.20 -24.03
CA THR A 720 -23.53 -1.57 -23.41
C THR A 720 -23.25 -0.75 -22.16
N TYR A 721 -22.39 -1.27 -21.30
CA TYR A 721 -22.00 -0.66 -20.03
C TYR A 721 -20.50 -0.42 -20.03
N ALA A 722 -20.10 0.79 -19.63
CA ALA A 722 -18.71 1.13 -19.34
C ALA A 722 -18.62 1.44 -17.84
N GLY A 723 -17.67 0.80 -17.15
CA GLY A 723 -17.80 0.59 -15.71
C GLY A 723 -19.17 -0.03 -15.37
N ASN A 724 -19.88 0.53 -14.38
CA ASN A 724 -21.24 0.15 -14.04
C ASN A 724 -22.33 1.03 -14.70
N LEU A 725 -21.96 1.99 -15.56
CA LEU A 725 -22.87 2.97 -16.15
C LEU A 725 -23.31 2.58 -17.58
N PRO A 726 -24.62 2.69 -17.91
CA PRO A 726 -25.12 2.38 -19.25
C PRO A 726 -24.70 3.45 -20.25
N GLN A 727 -24.40 3.05 -21.49
CA GLN A 727 -24.10 3.95 -22.61
C GLN A 727 -25.33 4.14 -23.51
N PHE A 728 -25.50 5.36 -24.05
CA PHE A 728 -26.41 5.57 -25.18
C PHE A 728 -25.83 4.92 -26.45
N VAL A 729 -26.61 4.02 -27.05
CA VAL A 729 -26.25 3.26 -28.26
C VAL A 729 -27.38 3.18 -29.29
N GLY A 730 -28.39 4.06 -29.19
CA GLY A 730 -29.53 4.09 -30.12
C GLY A 730 -29.09 4.37 -31.56
N TRP A 731 -29.76 3.73 -32.53
CA TRP A 731 -29.32 3.76 -33.93
C TRP A 731 -29.58 5.10 -34.64
N GLU A 732 -28.51 5.77 -35.08
CA GLU A 732 -28.56 7.09 -35.73
C GLU A 732 -27.79 7.12 -37.06
N ASP A 733 -28.31 7.83 -38.06
CA ASP A 733 -27.72 7.92 -39.41
C ASP A 733 -26.51 8.86 -39.52
N SER A 734 -26.25 9.68 -38.51
CA SER A 734 -25.19 10.70 -38.50
C SER A 734 -24.36 10.61 -37.22
N TRP A 735 -23.05 10.72 -37.35
CA TRP A 735 -22.11 10.72 -36.23
C TRP A 735 -22.28 11.96 -35.34
N GLU A 736 -22.58 13.14 -35.92
CA GLU A 736 -22.87 14.35 -35.14
C GLU A 736 -24.07 14.13 -34.22
N VAL A 737 -25.15 13.53 -34.74
CA VAL A 737 -26.38 13.26 -33.98
C VAL A 737 -26.16 12.17 -32.94
N PHE A 738 -25.46 11.09 -33.29
CA PHE A 738 -25.12 10.01 -32.36
C PHE A 738 -24.28 10.54 -31.19
N PHE A 739 -23.15 11.18 -31.48
CA PHE A 739 -22.26 11.71 -30.45
C PHE A 739 -22.97 12.76 -29.58
N SER A 740 -23.82 13.62 -30.15
CA SER A 740 -24.62 14.58 -29.38
C SER A 740 -25.53 13.88 -28.35
N LYS A 741 -26.11 12.72 -28.69
CA LYS A 741 -26.95 11.94 -27.78
C LYS A 741 -26.12 11.23 -26.72
N THR A 742 -24.98 10.63 -27.09
CA THR A 742 -24.06 9.98 -26.14
C THR A 742 -23.41 10.97 -25.17
N MET A 743 -23.00 12.15 -25.64
CA MET A 743 -22.43 13.20 -24.80
C MET A 743 -23.48 13.78 -23.83
N ARG A 744 -24.73 13.95 -24.28
CA ARG A 744 -25.83 14.38 -23.40
C ARG A 744 -26.11 13.36 -22.32
N HIS A 745 -26.28 12.09 -22.70
CA HIS A 745 -26.48 10.98 -21.75
C HIS A 745 -25.35 10.85 -20.72
N ALA A 746 -24.09 11.11 -21.12
CA ALA A 746 -22.96 11.15 -20.20
C ALA A 746 -23.06 12.32 -19.19
N LEU A 747 -23.47 13.51 -19.64
CA LEU A 747 -23.70 14.67 -18.76
C LEU A 747 -24.91 14.46 -17.84
N ASP A 748 -25.98 13.85 -18.35
CA ASP A 748 -27.18 13.56 -17.55
C ASP A 748 -26.84 12.64 -16.37
N LEU A 749 -26.00 11.61 -16.58
CA LEU A 749 -25.45 10.74 -15.51
C LEU A 749 -24.47 11.47 -14.57
N GLU A 750 -23.65 12.39 -15.09
CA GLU A 750 -22.70 13.18 -14.29
C GLU A 750 -23.44 14.18 -13.38
N ILE A 751 -24.55 14.74 -13.86
CA ILE A 751 -25.46 15.61 -13.11
C ILE A 751 -26.34 14.80 -12.14
N GLU A 752 -26.78 13.59 -12.48
CA GLU A 752 -27.49 12.69 -11.55
C GLU A 752 -26.61 12.29 -10.38
N SER A 753 -25.33 11.99 -10.64
CA SER A 753 -24.37 11.52 -9.62
C SER A 753 -23.82 12.65 -8.73
N LYS A 754 -23.44 13.81 -9.30
CA LYS A 754 -22.79 14.93 -8.58
C LYS A 754 -23.65 16.20 -8.46
N GLY A 755 -24.92 16.18 -8.86
CA GLY A 755 -25.84 17.32 -8.81
C GLY A 755 -25.60 18.38 -9.90
N ALA A 756 -26.49 19.37 -10.02
CA ALA A 756 -26.44 20.41 -11.05
C ALA A 756 -25.28 21.42 -10.88
N SER A 757 -24.88 22.07 -11.97
CA SER A 757 -23.83 23.10 -11.99
C SER A 757 -24.08 24.16 -13.07
N GLU A 758 -24.25 25.43 -12.67
CA GLU A 758 -24.58 26.54 -13.58
C GLU A 758 -23.48 26.80 -14.63
N GLU A 759 -22.19 26.60 -14.28
CA GLU A 759 -21.11 26.68 -15.27
C GLU A 759 -21.19 25.52 -16.28
N LEU A 760 -21.50 24.30 -15.81
CA LEU A 760 -21.63 23.12 -16.68
C LEU A 760 -22.82 23.28 -17.63
N ASP A 761 -23.94 23.85 -17.18
CA ASP A 761 -25.11 24.14 -18.03
C ASP A 761 -24.78 25.16 -19.14
N VAL A 762 -24.11 26.26 -18.79
CA VAL A 762 -23.72 27.32 -19.73
C VAL A 762 -22.68 26.83 -20.76
N LEU A 763 -21.69 26.06 -20.31
CA LEU A 763 -20.70 25.44 -21.20
C LEU A 763 -21.34 24.37 -22.09
N SER A 764 -22.22 23.52 -21.54
CA SER A 764 -22.93 22.48 -22.29
C SER A 764 -23.79 23.07 -23.41
N SER A 765 -24.45 24.21 -23.17
CA SER A 765 -25.22 24.89 -24.21
C SER A 765 -24.34 25.23 -25.43
N ASN A 766 -23.17 25.84 -25.20
CA ASN A 766 -22.22 26.16 -26.28
C ASN A 766 -21.58 24.91 -26.91
N LEU A 767 -21.35 23.85 -26.12
CA LEU A 767 -20.86 22.55 -26.58
C LEU A 767 -21.80 21.95 -27.64
N PHE A 768 -23.11 21.91 -27.36
CA PHE A 768 -24.11 21.34 -28.25
C PHE A 768 -24.52 22.27 -29.41
N GLU A 769 -24.64 23.57 -29.19
CA GLU A 769 -25.07 24.51 -30.23
C GLU A 769 -23.97 24.80 -31.28
N LYS A 770 -22.70 24.71 -30.89
CA LYS A 770 -21.57 25.18 -31.71
C LYS A 770 -20.42 24.19 -31.83
N VAL A 771 -19.82 23.75 -30.71
CA VAL A 771 -18.56 22.98 -30.73
C VAL A 771 -18.74 21.63 -31.44
N ILE A 772 -19.75 20.85 -31.05
CA ILE A 772 -20.06 19.56 -31.68
C ILE A 772 -20.41 19.73 -33.18
N PRO A 773 -21.33 20.63 -33.57
CA PRO A 773 -21.54 20.99 -34.98
C PRO A 773 -20.27 21.42 -35.73
N ARG A 774 -19.42 22.23 -35.11
CA ARG A 774 -18.18 22.76 -35.72
C ARG A 774 -17.18 21.65 -36.00
N LEU A 775 -17.04 20.67 -35.10
CA LEU A 775 -16.02 19.62 -35.18
C LEU A 775 -16.49 18.34 -35.89
N LEU A 776 -17.76 17.97 -35.77
CA LEU A 776 -18.27 16.69 -36.29
C LEU A 776 -19.04 16.83 -37.62
N ARG A 777 -19.86 17.86 -37.81
CA ARG A 777 -20.61 18.06 -39.07
C ARG A 777 -19.73 18.07 -40.33
N PRO A 778 -18.50 18.64 -40.32
CA PRO A 778 -17.62 18.59 -41.49
C PRO A 778 -17.29 17.17 -41.97
N LEU A 779 -17.30 16.17 -41.09
CA LEU A 779 -16.99 14.77 -41.45
C LEU A 779 -18.03 14.15 -42.40
N GLU A 780 -19.26 14.68 -42.38
CA GLU A 780 -20.42 14.20 -43.14
C GLU A 780 -20.93 15.27 -44.14
N SER A 781 -20.12 16.30 -44.40
CA SER A 781 -20.43 17.44 -45.29
C SER A 781 -19.60 17.41 -46.58
N ASP A 782 -20.04 18.16 -47.60
CA ASP A 782 -19.34 18.32 -48.89
C ASP A 782 -19.08 16.99 -49.64
N GLY A 783 -19.97 16.00 -49.43
CA GLY A 783 -19.85 14.65 -50.01
C GLY A 783 -18.95 13.70 -49.24
N ARG A 784 -18.45 14.10 -48.06
CA ARG A 784 -17.75 13.21 -47.11
C ARG A 784 -18.75 12.36 -46.33
N THR A 785 -18.28 11.22 -45.83
CA THR A 785 -19.08 10.27 -45.04
C THR A 785 -18.20 9.61 -43.98
N VAL A 786 -18.66 9.56 -42.74
CA VAL A 786 -18.03 8.73 -41.69
C VAL A 786 -18.48 7.28 -41.87
N LYS A 787 -17.56 6.32 -41.70
CA LYS A 787 -17.90 4.89 -41.65
C LYS A 787 -18.24 4.49 -40.21
N PRO A 788 -19.44 3.97 -39.91
CA PRO A 788 -19.72 3.30 -38.65
C PRO A 788 -18.83 2.06 -38.50
N SER A 789 -17.88 2.16 -37.57
CA SER A 789 -16.82 1.18 -37.31
C SER A 789 -16.97 0.67 -35.88
N LEU A 790 -16.83 -0.64 -35.66
CA LEU A 790 -16.97 -1.22 -34.33
C LEU A 790 -15.78 -0.81 -33.46
N VAL A 791 -16.00 0.07 -32.48
CA VAL A 791 -15.01 0.45 -31.47
C VAL A 791 -15.07 -0.49 -30.26
N HIS A 792 -13.96 -0.60 -29.54
CA HIS A 792 -13.88 -1.29 -28.24
C HIS A 792 -14.74 -0.57 -27.19
N GLY A 793 -14.71 0.76 -27.18
CA GLY A 793 -15.59 1.62 -26.38
C GLY A 793 -14.99 2.10 -25.06
N ASP A 794 -14.09 1.30 -24.47
CA ASP A 794 -13.26 1.61 -23.30
C ASP A 794 -11.84 1.04 -23.48
N LEU A 795 -11.06 1.57 -24.43
CA LEU A 795 -9.71 1.07 -24.72
C LEU A 795 -8.63 1.92 -24.04
N TRP A 796 -8.16 1.48 -22.88
CA TRP A 796 -7.00 2.01 -22.16
C TRP A 796 -6.03 0.88 -21.81
N TYR A 797 -4.81 1.19 -21.34
CA TYR A 797 -3.73 0.19 -21.27
C TYR A 797 -4.06 -1.06 -20.43
N ALA A 798 -4.88 -0.94 -19.39
CA ALA A 798 -5.21 -2.08 -18.52
C ALA A 798 -6.25 -3.04 -19.16
N ASN A 799 -6.95 -2.59 -20.20
CA ASN A 799 -7.83 -3.40 -21.05
C ASN A 799 -7.09 -4.01 -22.26
N ALA A 800 -5.76 -4.05 -22.21
CA ALA A 800 -4.88 -4.58 -23.26
C ALA A 800 -3.69 -5.36 -22.68
N GLY A 801 -3.10 -6.25 -23.48
CA GLY A 801 -1.90 -7.00 -23.11
C GLY A 801 -1.27 -7.73 -24.29
N ILE A 802 -0.20 -8.48 -24.05
CA ILE A 802 0.45 -9.35 -25.06
C ILE A 802 0.25 -10.81 -24.68
N ASP A 803 -0.32 -11.61 -25.58
CA ASP A 803 -0.54 -13.05 -25.38
C ASP A 803 0.79 -13.84 -25.37
N VAL A 804 1.05 -14.53 -24.26
CA VAL A 804 2.28 -15.28 -23.98
C VAL A 804 2.55 -16.38 -25.02
N ASN A 805 1.50 -16.92 -25.65
CA ASN A 805 1.60 -18.04 -26.58
C ASN A 805 1.86 -17.63 -28.03
N THR A 806 1.58 -16.37 -28.39
CA THR A 806 1.59 -15.90 -29.80
C THR A 806 2.33 -14.59 -30.04
N ASP A 807 2.78 -13.88 -28.99
CA ASP A 807 3.41 -12.55 -29.08
C ASP A 807 2.54 -11.53 -29.85
N GLN A 808 1.21 -11.72 -29.80
CA GLN A 808 0.23 -10.81 -30.39
C GLN A 808 -0.44 -9.97 -29.31
N PRO A 809 -0.76 -8.70 -29.59
CA PRO A 809 -1.63 -7.91 -28.73
C PRO A 809 -3.04 -8.50 -28.62
N LEU A 810 -3.62 -8.43 -27.42
CA LEU A 810 -5.02 -8.71 -27.14
C LEU A 810 -5.66 -7.50 -26.44
N VAL A 811 -6.99 -7.38 -26.57
CA VAL A 811 -7.83 -6.47 -25.79
C VAL A 811 -9.03 -7.20 -25.18
N PHE A 812 -9.55 -6.68 -24.08
CA PHE A 812 -10.63 -7.27 -23.27
C PHE A 812 -11.43 -6.19 -22.53
N ASP A 813 -12.52 -6.55 -21.85
CA ASP A 813 -13.44 -5.61 -21.18
C ASP A 813 -14.17 -4.63 -22.13
N ALA A 814 -14.50 -5.11 -23.34
CA ALA A 814 -15.14 -4.34 -24.39
C ALA A 814 -16.60 -3.93 -24.05
N CYS A 815 -16.96 -2.69 -24.42
CA CYS A 815 -18.30 -2.10 -24.27
C CYS A 815 -18.80 -1.50 -25.60
N CYS A 816 -18.66 -2.29 -26.67
CA CYS A 816 -18.71 -1.86 -28.07
C CYS A 816 -19.95 -1.09 -28.53
N PHE A 817 -19.75 -0.28 -29.56
CA PHE A 817 -20.80 0.21 -30.47
C PHE A 817 -20.18 0.56 -31.83
N TYR A 818 -21.01 0.82 -32.85
CA TYR A 818 -20.53 1.34 -34.13
C TYR A 818 -20.41 2.87 -34.07
N ALA A 819 -19.19 3.37 -34.25
CA ALA A 819 -18.78 4.76 -34.05
C ALA A 819 -17.93 5.30 -35.21
N HIS A 820 -17.53 6.57 -35.14
CA HIS A 820 -16.36 7.04 -35.89
C HIS A 820 -15.09 6.44 -35.28
N ASN A 821 -14.18 5.90 -36.10
CA ASN A 821 -12.97 5.22 -35.62
C ASN A 821 -12.01 6.09 -34.79
N GLU A 822 -12.04 7.43 -34.95
CA GLU A 822 -11.22 8.35 -34.15
C GLU A 822 -11.71 8.50 -32.70
N TYR A 823 -12.95 8.06 -32.39
CA TYR A 823 -13.52 8.13 -31.04
C TYR A 823 -12.66 7.42 -29.99
N GLU A 824 -12.07 6.27 -30.36
CA GLU A 824 -11.26 5.44 -29.45
C GLU A 824 -10.07 6.23 -28.85
N PHE A 825 -9.46 7.12 -29.64
CA PHE A 825 -8.30 7.91 -29.20
C PHE A 825 -8.66 8.98 -28.17
N GLY A 826 -9.95 9.27 -27.95
CA GLY A 826 -10.41 10.13 -26.86
C GLY A 826 -9.96 9.59 -25.49
N GLN A 827 -10.03 8.27 -25.30
CA GLN A 827 -9.58 7.57 -24.09
C GLN A 827 -8.06 7.56 -23.95
N TRP A 828 -7.30 7.90 -25.00
CA TRP A 828 -5.83 7.90 -25.00
C TRP A 828 -5.23 9.27 -24.67
N ARG A 829 -6.02 10.36 -24.73
CA ARG A 829 -5.56 11.72 -24.40
C ARG A 829 -5.13 11.92 -22.93
N PRO A 830 -5.74 11.27 -21.92
CA PRO A 830 -5.23 11.32 -20.55
C PRO A 830 -3.94 10.51 -20.39
N ALA A 831 -2.85 11.14 -19.92
CA ALA A 831 -1.53 10.50 -19.83
C ALA A 831 -1.47 9.25 -18.93
N CYS A 832 -2.39 9.13 -17.96
CA CYS A 832 -2.58 7.93 -17.15
C CYS A 832 -2.96 6.69 -17.96
N ASN A 833 -3.57 6.84 -19.15
CA ASN A 833 -4.03 5.73 -19.98
C ASN A 833 -2.93 5.14 -20.89
N ARG A 834 -1.70 5.66 -20.82
CA ARG A 834 -0.41 5.12 -21.33
C ARG A 834 -0.29 4.83 -22.84
N PHE A 835 -1.36 4.98 -23.63
CA PHE A 835 -1.29 5.00 -25.10
C PHE A 835 -0.96 6.41 -25.59
N GLY A 836 0.33 6.72 -25.82
CA GLY A 836 0.76 8.05 -26.25
C GLY A 836 0.56 8.35 -27.74
N ASP A 837 1.05 9.51 -28.17
CA ASP A 837 1.03 10.00 -29.56
C ASP A 837 1.58 8.94 -30.55
N GLU A 838 2.51 8.10 -30.12
CA GLU A 838 3.09 7.02 -30.92
C GLU A 838 2.07 5.95 -31.37
N TYR A 839 1.02 5.66 -30.58
CA TYR A 839 -0.03 4.72 -30.96
C TYR A 839 -1.00 5.34 -31.97
N VAL A 840 -1.33 6.63 -31.80
CA VAL A 840 -2.16 7.39 -32.76
C VAL A 840 -1.40 7.54 -34.08
N ALA A 841 -0.11 7.86 -34.03
CA ALA A 841 0.76 7.94 -35.20
C ALA A 841 0.89 6.57 -35.91
N ALA A 842 1.05 5.48 -35.16
CA ALA A 842 1.09 4.13 -35.71
C ALA A 842 -0.22 3.74 -36.40
N TYR A 843 -1.39 4.05 -35.80
CA TYR A 843 -2.71 3.85 -36.42
C TYR A 843 -2.86 4.64 -37.72
N ASN A 844 -2.38 5.88 -37.71
CA ASN A 844 -2.44 6.76 -38.88
C ASN A 844 -1.50 6.34 -40.04
N THR A 845 -0.69 5.28 -39.87
CA THR A 845 -0.02 4.61 -41.01
C THR A 845 -0.89 3.56 -41.72
N PHE A 846 -1.97 3.10 -41.08
CA PHE A 846 -2.88 2.07 -41.62
C PHE A 846 -4.23 2.65 -42.06
N THR A 847 -4.71 3.73 -41.44
CA THR A 847 -5.95 4.45 -41.77
C THR A 847 -5.64 5.94 -41.89
N GLN A 848 -6.23 6.63 -42.87
CA GLN A 848 -6.07 8.09 -42.99
C GLN A 848 -6.91 8.84 -41.93
N ILE A 849 -6.39 9.98 -41.47
CA ILE A 849 -7.14 10.92 -40.61
C ILE A 849 -8.39 11.40 -41.36
N SER A 850 -9.53 11.49 -40.68
CA SER A 850 -10.78 11.85 -41.32
C SER A 850 -10.80 13.33 -41.75
N PRO A 851 -11.16 13.66 -43.00
CA PRO A 851 -11.15 15.05 -43.48
C PRO A 851 -12.28 15.87 -42.85
N PRO A 852 -11.99 17.03 -42.22
CA PRO A 852 -10.79 17.82 -42.42
C PRO A 852 -9.74 17.54 -41.33
N GLU A 853 -8.49 17.34 -41.73
CA GLU A 853 -7.38 17.00 -40.82
C GLU A 853 -7.09 18.12 -39.81
N VAL A 854 -7.34 19.38 -40.17
CA VAL A 854 -7.14 20.56 -39.29
C VAL A 854 -7.99 20.53 -38.03
N ASP A 855 -9.09 19.77 -38.03
CA ASP A 855 -9.98 19.63 -36.87
C ASP A 855 -9.66 18.37 -36.03
N PHE A 856 -8.70 17.54 -36.43
CA PHE A 856 -8.40 16.24 -35.80
C PHE A 856 -8.16 16.34 -34.29
N GLU A 857 -7.22 17.20 -33.86
CA GLU A 857 -6.94 17.43 -32.43
C GLU A 857 -8.18 17.88 -31.65
N GLY A 858 -8.99 18.79 -32.23
CA GLY A 858 -10.23 19.24 -31.63
C GLY A 858 -11.26 18.11 -31.48
N ARG A 859 -11.33 17.19 -32.45
CA ARG A 859 -12.15 15.98 -32.35
C ARG A 859 -11.65 15.03 -31.26
N LEU A 860 -10.33 14.84 -31.13
CA LEU A 860 -9.77 13.98 -30.08
C LEU A 860 -10.05 14.54 -28.68
N ASP A 861 -9.91 15.86 -28.51
CA ASP A 861 -10.27 16.54 -27.26
C ASP A 861 -11.78 16.47 -26.96
N LEU A 862 -12.63 16.54 -28.00
CA LEU A 862 -14.07 16.37 -27.87
C LEU A 862 -14.47 14.92 -27.50
N TYR A 863 -13.81 13.91 -28.06
CA TYR A 863 -14.03 12.52 -27.66
C TYR A 863 -13.51 12.25 -26.25
N ARG A 864 -12.33 12.79 -25.89
CA ARG A 864 -11.82 12.80 -24.52
C ARG A 864 -12.86 13.37 -23.56
N LEU A 865 -13.49 14.50 -23.87
CA LEU A 865 -14.51 15.11 -23.01
C LEU A 865 -15.66 14.14 -22.66
N LYS A 866 -16.09 13.25 -23.58
CA LYS A 866 -17.06 12.19 -23.26
C LYS A 866 -16.49 11.21 -22.22
N PHE A 867 -15.25 10.77 -22.39
CA PHE A 867 -14.58 9.86 -21.46
C PHE A 867 -14.38 10.51 -20.08
N ASP A 868 -13.80 11.70 -20.01
CA ASP A 868 -13.62 12.46 -18.76
C ASP A 868 -14.97 12.67 -18.04
N THR A 869 -16.06 12.95 -18.77
CA THR A 869 -17.42 13.11 -18.20
C THR A 869 -17.97 11.80 -17.65
N HIS A 870 -17.79 10.70 -18.39
CA HIS A 870 -18.19 9.37 -17.95
C HIS A 870 -17.41 8.90 -16.71
N VAL A 871 -16.09 9.16 -16.67
CA VAL A 871 -15.23 8.87 -15.52
C VAL A 871 -15.60 9.73 -14.32
N SER A 872 -15.95 11.01 -14.52
CA SER A 872 -16.54 11.86 -13.47
C SER A 872 -17.80 11.23 -12.89
N ALA A 873 -18.77 10.84 -13.75
CA ALA A 873 -20.01 10.21 -13.31
C ALA A 873 -19.80 8.87 -12.58
N LEU A 874 -18.78 8.10 -12.97
CA LEU A 874 -18.46 6.79 -12.39
C LEU A 874 -17.86 6.92 -10.98
N PHE A 875 -16.95 7.87 -10.77
CA PHE A 875 -16.27 8.09 -9.49
C PHE A 875 -16.87 9.28 -8.75
N VAL A 876 -18.10 9.07 -8.25
CA VAL A 876 -18.93 10.08 -7.56
C VAL A 876 -18.18 10.83 -6.46
N ASP A 877 -17.41 10.11 -5.65
CA ASP A 877 -16.68 10.64 -4.49
C ASP A 877 -15.47 11.54 -4.84
N ASN A 878 -15.03 11.58 -6.10
CA ASN A 878 -13.90 12.41 -6.55
C ASN A 878 -14.37 13.68 -7.29
N GLU A 879 -14.39 14.82 -6.60
CA GLU A 879 -14.81 16.11 -7.16
C GLU A 879 -13.87 16.64 -8.26
N THR A 880 -12.58 16.28 -8.26
CA THR A 880 -11.58 16.85 -9.18
C THR A 880 -11.84 16.48 -10.65
N LEU A 881 -12.51 15.35 -10.90
CA LEU A 881 -12.88 14.90 -12.24
C LEU A 881 -13.89 15.86 -12.90
N ARG A 882 -14.85 16.39 -12.12
CA ARG A 882 -15.79 17.42 -12.62
C ARG A 882 -15.06 18.71 -12.99
N THR A 883 -14.04 19.10 -12.22
CA THR A 883 -13.19 20.25 -12.56
C THR A 883 -12.48 20.03 -13.90
N GLN A 884 -11.92 18.83 -14.13
CA GLN A 884 -11.28 18.48 -15.41
C GLN A 884 -12.26 18.51 -16.59
N VAL A 885 -13.48 17.97 -16.42
CA VAL A 885 -14.57 18.04 -17.40
C VAL A 885 -14.90 19.49 -17.76
N ILE A 886 -15.08 20.34 -16.74
CA ILE A 886 -15.36 21.77 -16.93
C ILE A 886 -14.19 22.47 -17.63
N GLU A 887 -12.94 22.19 -17.27
CA GLU A 887 -11.76 22.79 -17.91
C GLU A 887 -11.60 22.40 -19.39
N VAL A 888 -11.76 21.12 -19.72
CA VAL A 888 -11.71 20.63 -21.11
C VAL A 888 -12.88 21.20 -21.93
N MET A 889 -14.09 21.26 -21.36
CA MET A 889 -15.24 21.86 -22.03
C MET A 889 -15.07 23.37 -22.23
N ARG A 890 -14.49 24.08 -21.26
CA ARG A 890 -14.22 25.53 -21.32
C ARG A 890 -13.22 25.87 -22.41
N ASP A 891 -12.13 25.10 -22.55
CA ASP A 891 -11.16 25.26 -23.63
C ASP A 891 -11.74 24.91 -25.02
N LEU A 892 -12.51 23.83 -25.13
CA LEU A 892 -13.22 23.47 -26.37
C LEU A 892 -14.20 24.56 -26.81
N VAL A 893 -14.97 25.13 -25.88
CA VAL A 893 -15.85 26.29 -26.14
C VAL A 893 -15.03 27.54 -26.51
N GLN A 894 -13.88 27.78 -25.88
CA GLN A 894 -12.99 28.89 -26.23
C GLN A 894 -12.37 28.75 -27.64
N ARG A 895 -12.09 27.52 -28.10
CA ARG A 895 -11.51 27.24 -29.42
C ARG A 895 -12.54 27.16 -30.55
N TYR A 896 -13.75 26.67 -30.28
CA TYR A 896 -14.71 26.26 -31.31
C TYR A 896 -16.17 26.70 -31.07
N GLY A 897 -16.46 27.50 -30.03
CA GLY A 897 -17.79 27.99 -29.66
C GLY A 897 -18.08 29.45 -30.00
#